data_AF-A0A1E3L659-F1
#
_entry.id   AF-A0A1E3L659-F1
#
_cell.length_a   1.000
_cell.length_b   1.000
_cell.length_c   1.000
_cell.angle_alpha   90.00
_cell.angle_beta   90.00
_cell.angle_gamma   90.00
#
_symmetry.space_group_name_H-M   'P 1'
#
loop_
_entity.id
_entity.type
_entity.pdbx_description
1 polymer ?
#
loop_
_entity_poly.entity_id
_entity_poly.type
_entity_poly.pdbx_seq_one_letter_code
_entity_poly.pdbx_strand_id
1 'polypeptide(L)'
;MDSHPTGFLNHSTDLLEVTCNIGTIYIKGKPYHPVVETLQLHRQEGEWVDAHLICRSLSPDVVIEKISVFSPTENKLILWDGTTPSFPCFYEQQNYEFLLIKSDDDMQLPLTFHHDSLALREAVTSKGEQVLSGLLNFKNEVGFTELELRSRGQRLLLIELEIFPSKLDYKQDYIQLLREVNEQVYNLSFDFLKRTYQSVRIRETEHQSLSEFFALITHLFHQMETAMERINRQPHHKLDQSLERRPAARVKRGSNRNNAYLARHPQYVEQDAVHGWLPIGAERYQPTHLLDTVKHISYDTAENRFLRWMLERILSKLQQLRDQYNQLTKPQNFRSRAYDPVFVQRVDQMISRLEQLLSLEWLQAISPMRQMSSSLVLQMAPGYREMYRYYLLLLKGLSIQSDLLRLSMKDIAEIYEYWCFLKLNELLSRKYPLIKQNLIRLNHSGLFVTLGRGQQSRMEYLNPRNNETFVLYYNSLPSKEVTPTLPQRPDNVLSLMKVDAGQKKEYSFIFDAKYKLNAAVEGSPYASAYLKPGPQEEDINTMHRYRDAIVHASTAEKYERSMFGAYVLFPYGDEEQFREHHFYRSIRKLNVGAFPFLPNATSLVEQFLDELIQDSPEKAYERSPSPRGTQAYYQNKLVDKNMLIGSVRGPEQIQVALAYRFYHVPLANFVDTQVITQIEYVAMCESRRKFEALGRTGISYYGKVDRWDIVKRSNITEIPAEPQKAHLLYVKFTVTEWQERTEPIALAGQGIYTLLYTSKYMFDRAEELAELRLDSEADLAKWREKRRLGKVKVKLDNTYVDLAKHVLDVSVEEE
;
A
#
# COMPACT_ATOMS: atom_id res chain seq x y z
N MET A 1 -41.81 -15.43 19.50
CA MET A 1 -41.30 -15.58 20.87
C MET A 1 -40.05 -14.75 20.92
N ASP A 2 -40.19 -13.56 21.47
CA ASP A 2 -39.19 -12.51 21.45
C ASP A 2 -38.04 -12.88 22.39
N SER A 3 -36.85 -13.12 21.83
CA SER A 3 -35.63 -13.29 22.60
C SER A 3 -35.31 -11.96 23.31
N HIS A 4 -35.21 -12.01 24.64
CA HIS A 4 -34.82 -10.88 25.47
C HIS A 4 -33.58 -10.16 24.92
N PRO A 5 -33.50 -8.82 24.98
CA PRO A 5 -32.28 -8.09 24.64
C PRO A 5 -31.19 -8.54 25.62
N THR A 6 -30.16 -9.22 25.10
CA THR A 6 -28.98 -9.64 25.87
C THR A 6 -28.37 -8.40 26.52
N GLY A 7 -28.45 -8.37 27.85
CA GLY A 7 -28.36 -7.15 28.64
C GLY A 7 -26.95 -6.57 28.76
N PHE A 8 -26.87 -5.23 28.69
CA PHE A 8 -25.74 -4.42 29.14
C PHE A 8 -25.57 -4.54 30.67
N LEU A 9 -24.99 -5.64 31.15
CA LEU A 9 -24.51 -5.70 32.53
C LEU A 9 -23.25 -4.85 32.65
N ASN A 10 -23.44 -3.59 33.04
CA ASN A 10 -22.34 -2.66 33.26
C ASN A 10 -21.59 -2.86 34.60
N HIS A 11 -21.97 -3.87 35.40
CA HIS A 11 -21.33 -4.20 36.66
C HIS A 11 -20.38 -5.40 36.53
N SER A 12 -19.35 -5.43 37.37
CA SER A 12 -18.41 -6.54 37.45
C SER A 12 -19.09 -7.77 38.05
N THR A 13 -18.95 -8.93 37.42
CA THR A 13 -19.46 -10.22 37.90
C THR A 13 -18.34 -11.25 37.93
N ASP A 14 -18.57 -12.36 38.62
CA ASP A 14 -17.64 -13.49 38.63
C ASP A 14 -17.72 -14.21 37.27
N LEU A 15 -16.59 -14.26 36.55
CA LEU A 15 -16.49 -14.84 35.20
C LEU A 15 -15.97 -16.29 35.24
N LEU A 16 -15.04 -16.55 36.14
CA LEU A 16 -14.46 -17.88 36.37
C LEU A 16 -14.28 -18.11 37.88
N GLU A 17 -14.70 -19.27 38.35
CA GLU A 17 -14.48 -19.79 39.70
C GLU A 17 -13.78 -21.15 39.57
N VAL A 18 -12.60 -21.31 40.16
CA VAL A 18 -11.90 -22.59 40.25
C VAL A 18 -11.63 -22.92 41.71
N THR A 19 -12.32 -23.94 42.22
CA THR A 19 -12.13 -24.45 43.58
C THR A 19 -11.19 -25.64 43.54
N CYS A 20 -10.13 -25.58 44.34
CA CYS A 20 -9.17 -26.66 44.53
C CYS A 20 -8.80 -26.79 46.01
N ASN A 21 -8.16 -27.90 46.37
CA ASN A 21 -7.76 -28.17 47.75
C ASN A 21 -6.87 -27.05 48.36
N ILE A 22 -6.02 -26.42 47.54
CA ILE A 22 -5.10 -25.35 47.96
C ILE A 22 -5.78 -23.96 48.08
N GLY A 23 -7.02 -23.79 47.61
CA GLY A 23 -7.76 -22.54 47.68
C GLY A 23 -8.79 -22.35 46.57
N THR A 24 -9.48 -21.21 46.58
CA THR A 24 -10.45 -20.84 45.53
C THR A 24 -9.97 -19.63 44.74
N ILE A 25 -9.98 -19.74 43.42
CA ILE A 25 -9.61 -18.70 42.46
C ILE A 25 -10.88 -18.11 41.85
N TYR A 26 -10.97 -16.79 41.85
CA TYR A 26 -12.01 -16.01 41.19
C TYR A 26 -11.37 -15.06 40.18
N ILE A 27 -11.96 -15.01 38.99
CA ILE A 27 -11.68 -13.95 38.02
C ILE A 27 -12.96 -13.15 37.83
N LYS A 28 -12.93 -11.87 38.21
CA LYS A 28 -14.08 -10.96 38.14
C LYS A 28 -13.87 -9.93 37.06
N GLY A 29 -14.93 -9.57 36.34
CA GLY A 29 -14.86 -8.55 35.31
C GLY A 29 -16.20 -8.29 34.66
N LYS A 30 -16.21 -7.42 33.66
CA LYS A 30 -17.40 -7.21 32.82
C LYS A 30 -17.46 -8.33 31.79
N PRO A 31 -18.56 -9.09 31.70
CA PRO A 31 -18.68 -10.18 30.72
C PRO A 31 -18.84 -9.67 29.28
N TYR A 32 -19.31 -8.44 29.11
CA TYR A 32 -19.59 -7.84 27.79
C TYR A 32 -18.69 -6.63 27.52
N HIS A 33 -18.29 -6.48 26.26
CA HIS A 33 -17.61 -5.28 25.77
C HIS A 33 -18.57 -4.43 24.92
N PRO A 34 -18.78 -3.13 25.21
CA PRO A 34 -19.76 -2.30 24.49
C PRO A 34 -19.59 -2.29 22.97
N VAL A 35 -18.34 -2.24 22.49
CA VAL A 35 -18.01 -2.30 21.05
C VAL A 35 -18.34 -3.66 20.44
N VAL A 36 -18.06 -4.75 21.14
CA VAL A 36 -18.33 -6.13 20.69
C VAL A 36 -19.84 -6.35 20.57
N GLU A 37 -20.61 -5.88 21.55
CA GLU A 37 -22.07 -5.97 21.53
C GLU A 37 -22.68 -5.11 20.39
N THR A 38 -22.20 -3.88 20.23
CA THR A 38 -22.73 -2.95 19.20
C THR A 38 -22.45 -3.46 17.79
N LEU A 39 -21.28 -4.07 17.59
CA LEU A 39 -20.84 -4.59 16.29
C LEU A 39 -21.13 -6.09 16.10
N GLN A 40 -21.72 -6.76 17.10
CA GLN A 40 -22.02 -8.19 17.10
C GLN A 40 -20.78 -9.07 16.80
N LEU A 41 -19.61 -8.69 17.31
CA LEU A 41 -18.36 -9.44 17.09
C LEU A 41 -18.34 -10.77 17.84
N HIS A 42 -17.58 -11.74 17.33
CA HIS A 42 -17.43 -13.09 17.90
C HIS A 42 -18.74 -13.89 17.91
N ARG A 43 -19.58 -13.64 16.89
CA ARG A 43 -20.83 -14.35 16.65
C ARG A 43 -20.85 -14.94 15.24
N GLN A 44 -21.25 -16.21 15.12
CA GLN A 44 -21.49 -16.86 13.83
C GLN A 44 -22.99 -17.14 13.72
N GLU A 45 -23.64 -16.60 12.69
CA GLU A 45 -25.09 -16.73 12.48
C GLU A 45 -25.96 -16.25 13.68
N GLY A 46 -25.40 -15.37 14.53
CA GLY A 46 -26.07 -14.86 15.73
C GLY A 46 -25.76 -15.66 17.00
N GLU A 47 -25.08 -16.80 16.90
CA GLU A 47 -24.64 -17.61 18.04
C GLU A 47 -23.20 -17.25 18.45
N TRP A 48 -22.91 -17.31 19.74
CA TRP A 48 -21.58 -17.04 20.27
C TRP A 48 -20.58 -18.13 19.85
N VAL A 49 -19.39 -17.68 19.51
CA VAL A 49 -18.27 -18.56 19.20
C VAL A 49 -17.73 -19.21 20.48
N ASP A 50 -17.48 -20.52 20.45
CA ASP A 50 -16.87 -21.25 21.56
C ASP A 50 -15.45 -20.75 21.86
N ALA A 51 -15.22 -20.39 23.13
CA ALA A 51 -13.97 -19.90 23.67
C ALA A 51 -13.18 -21.04 24.34
N HIS A 52 -11.86 -20.95 24.29
CA HIS A 52 -10.99 -21.93 24.92
C HIS A 52 -10.80 -21.66 26.41
N LEU A 53 -11.03 -22.69 27.22
CA LEU A 53 -10.73 -22.71 28.65
C LEU A 53 -10.14 -24.08 29.00
N ILE A 54 -8.97 -24.08 29.63
CA ILE A 54 -8.38 -25.29 30.20
C ILE A 54 -7.90 -24.99 31.62
N CYS A 55 -8.39 -25.78 32.58
CA CYS A 55 -7.86 -25.81 33.94
C CYS A 55 -7.18 -27.16 34.17
N ARG A 56 -5.87 -27.16 34.39
CA ARG A 56 -5.09 -28.39 34.62
C ARG A 56 -4.31 -28.29 35.91
N SER A 57 -4.43 -29.34 36.72
CA SER A 57 -3.46 -29.58 37.79
C SER A 57 -2.18 -30.16 37.20
N LEU A 58 -1.05 -29.55 37.53
CA LEU A 58 0.28 -29.97 37.09
C LEU A 58 1.06 -30.73 38.19
N SER A 59 0.50 -30.78 39.40
CA SER A 59 1.06 -31.52 40.54
C SER A 59 0.05 -32.57 41.03
N PRO A 60 0.49 -33.80 41.38
CA PRO A 60 -0.39 -34.79 41.99
C PRO A 60 -0.99 -34.31 43.33
N ASP A 61 -0.37 -33.30 43.95
CA ASP A 61 -0.79 -32.74 45.24
C ASP A 61 -1.95 -31.73 45.12
N VAL A 62 -2.34 -31.33 43.91
CA VAL A 62 -3.43 -30.37 43.67
C VAL A 62 -4.59 -31.07 42.97
N VAL A 63 -5.76 -31.03 43.59
CA VAL A 63 -7.00 -31.59 43.05
C VAL A 63 -7.98 -30.47 42.81
N ILE A 64 -8.49 -30.37 41.58
CA ILE A 64 -9.54 -29.44 41.20
C ILE A 64 -10.88 -30.09 41.56
N GLU A 65 -11.64 -29.44 42.45
CA GLU A 65 -12.92 -29.94 42.96
C GLU A 65 -14.09 -29.45 42.11
N LYS A 66 -14.03 -28.18 41.69
CA LYS A 66 -15.11 -27.52 40.96
C LYS A 66 -14.57 -26.43 40.04
N ILE A 67 -15.14 -26.33 38.84
CA ILE A 67 -14.93 -25.22 37.92
C ILE A 67 -16.31 -24.65 37.58
N SER A 68 -16.51 -23.35 37.75
CA SER A 68 -17.71 -22.64 37.31
C SER A 68 -17.34 -21.53 36.32
N VAL A 69 -18.08 -21.43 35.22
CA VAL A 69 -17.85 -20.44 34.16
C VAL A 69 -19.10 -19.62 33.93
N PHE A 70 -18.97 -18.33 33.65
CA PHE A 70 -20.10 -17.46 33.38
C PHE A 70 -20.72 -17.78 32.02
N SER A 71 -22.03 -18.05 32.02
CA SER A 71 -22.81 -18.25 30.80
C SER A 71 -23.62 -16.99 30.46
N PRO A 72 -23.38 -16.33 29.31
CA PRO A 72 -24.20 -15.22 28.83
C PRO A 72 -25.66 -15.59 28.56
N THR A 73 -25.97 -16.85 28.24
CA THR A 73 -27.36 -17.29 27.96
C THR A 73 -28.20 -17.38 29.23
N GLU A 74 -27.61 -17.87 30.32
CA GLU A 74 -28.29 -18.01 31.62
C GLU A 74 -28.02 -16.85 32.57
N ASN A 75 -27.08 -15.98 32.19
CA ASN A 75 -26.62 -14.82 32.94
C ASN A 75 -26.14 -15.14 34.37
N LYS A 76 -25.53 -16.32 34.54
CA LYS A 76 -25.09 -16.89 35.82
C LYS A 76 -23.85 -17.77 35.63
N LEU A 77 -23.14 -18.03 36.72
CA LEU A 77 -22.09 -19.07 36.77
C LEU A 77 -22.73 -20.45 36.68
N ILE A 78 -22.32 -21.23 35.67
CA ILE A 78 -22.70 -22.63 35.47
C ILE A 78 -21.51 -23.54 35.76
N LEU A 79 -21.78 -24.77 36.20
CA LEU A 79 -20.72 -25.75 36.45
C LEU A 79 -20.15 -26.25 35.12
N TRP A 80 -18.83 -26.19 34.96
CA TRP A 80 -18.14 -26.56 33.74
C TRP A 80 -17.53 -27.96 33.88
N ASP A 81 -17.93 -28.86 32.98
CA ASP A 81 -17.54 -30.27 32.99
C ASP A 81 -16.50 -30.63 31.92
N GLY A 82 -15.96 -29.62 31.22
CA GLY A 82 -15.03 -29.78 30.10
C GLY A 82 -15.69 -30.04 28.75
N THR A 83 -17.02 -30.22 28.70
CA THR A 83 -17.80 -30.45 27.48
C THR A 83 -18.79 -29.34 27.18
N THR A 84 -19.17 -28.55 28.19
CA THR A 84 -19.99 -27.35 27.99
C THR A 84 -19.19 -26.24 27.29
N PRO A 85 -19.75 -25.61 26.23
CA PRO A 85 -19.05 -24.55 25.49
C PRO A 85 -18.82 -23.36 26.40
N SER A 86 -17.63 -22.77 26.30
CA SER A 86 -17.29 -21.56 27.04
C SER A 86 -17.46 -20.34 26.15
N PHE A 87 -17.78 -19.19 26.73
CA PHE A 87 -18.15 -17.99 25.97
C PHE A 87 -17.05 -16.92 26.03
N PRO A 88 -16.94 -16.05 25.01
CA PRO A 88 -15.93 -15.00 24.96
C PRO A 88 -16.26 -13.90 25.98
N CYS A 89 -15.70 -14.04 27.19
CA CYS A 89 -15.89 -13.10 28.30
C CYS A 89 -14.62 -12.28 28.62
N PHE A 90 -13.48 -12.65 28.04
CA PHE A 90 -12.18 -12.03 28.28
C PHE A 90 -11.71 -11.24 27.06
N TYR A 91 -11.42 -9.94 27.24
CA TYR A 91 -11.10 -8.98 26.19
C TYR A 91 -9.80 -8.22 26.47
N GLU A 92 -9.03 -7.96 25.42
CA GLU A 92 -7.67 -7.36 25.47
C GLU A 92 -7.54 -6.10 26.38
N GLN A 93 -8.44 -5.13 26.24
CA GLN A 93 -8.33 -3.79 26.88
C GLN A 93 -9.29 -3.60 28.05
N GLN A 94 -9.77 -4.69 28.66
CA GLN A 94 -10.57 -4.65 29.87
C GLN A 94 -9.75 -5.05 31.10
N ASN A 95 -10.16 -4.53 32.26
CA ASN A 95 -9.56 -4.88 33.54
C ASN A 95 -10.33 -6.06 34.15
N TYR A 96 -9.60 -7.10 34.54
CA TYR A 96 -10.11 -8.25 35.25
C TYR A 96 -9.46 -8.34 36.63
N GLU A 97 -10.26 -8.48 37.68
CA GLU A 97 -9.75 -8.71 39.02
C GLU A 97 -9.49 -10.19 39.23
N PHE A 98 -8.22 -10.54 39.42
CA PHE A 98 -7.82 -11.86 39.88
C PHE A 98 -7.82 -11.87 41.40
N LEU A 99 -8.44 -12.90 41.99
CA LEU A 99 -8.49 -13.13 43.43
C LEU A 99 -8.28 -14.61 43.73
N LEU A 100 -7.29 -14.92 44.55
CA LEU A 100 -7.07 -16.26 45.09
C LEU A 100 -7.16 -16.18 46.61
N ILE A 101 -8.07 -16.96 47.19
CA ILE A 101 -8.25 -17.14 48.63
C ILE A 101 -7.67 -18.52 48.99
N LYS A 102 -6.62 -18.55 49.81
CA LYS A 102 -5.97 -19.78 50.24
C LYS A 102 -6.83 -20.53 51.26
N SER A 103 -6.78 -21.86 51.23
CA SER A 103 -7.40 -22.70 52.24
C SER A 103 -6.70 -22.56 53.60
N ASP A 104 -7.46 -22.64 54.70
CA ASP A 104 -6.92 -22.46 56.07
C ASP A 104 -5.90 -23.56 56.47
N ASP A 105 -6.02 -24.78 55.91
CA ASP A 105 -5.13 -25.92 56.21
C ASP A 105 -3.73 -25.80 55.57
N ASP A 106 -3.55 -24.96 54.54
CA ASP A 106 -2.34 -24.89 53.69
C ASP A 106 -1.52 -23.60 53.88
N MET A 107 -1.68 -22.93 55.02
CA MET A 107 -0.98 -21.67 55.38
C MET A 107 0.56 -21.72 55.29
N GLN A 108 1.18 -22.90 55.06
CA GLN A 108 2.63 -23.09 54.96
C GLN A 108 3.17 -23.19 53.52
N LEU A 109 2.30 -23.27 52.50
CA LEU A 109 2.72 -23.31 51.09
C LEU A 109 2.88 -21.87 50.54
N PRO A 110 4.10 -21.42 50.19
CA PRO A 110 4.28 -20.12 49.56
C PRO A 110 3.78 -20.19 48.11
N LEU A 111 2.52 -19.81 47.89
CA LEU A 111 1.93 -19.68 46.56
C LEU A 111 2.36 -18.35 45.92
N THR A 112 2.83 -18.41 44.68
CA THR A 112 3.17 -17.26 43.86
C THR A 112 2.44 -17.35 42.52
N PHE A 113 1.97 -16.20 42.05
CA PHE A 113 1.40 -16.07 40.71
C PHE A 113 2.53 -15.89 39.69
N HIS A 114 2.46 -16.61 38.58
CA HIS A 114 3.39 -16.49 37.48
C HIS A 114 2.64 -16.34 36.15
N HIS A 115 3.13 -15.41 35.34
CA HIS A 115 2.73 -15.21 33.95
C HIS A 115 3.97 -14.81 33.14
N ASP A 116 3.98 -15.08 31.84
CA ASP A 116 5.13 -14.77 30.97
C ASP A 116 5.34 -13.26 30.79
N SER A 117 4.25 -12.50 30.65
CA SER A 117 4.27 -11.03 30.69
C SER A 117 4.59 -10.51 32.10
N LEU A 118 5.67 -9.74 32.22
CA LEU A 118 6.12 -9.13 33.48
C LEU A 118 5.04 -8.23 34.10
N ALA A 119 4.32 -7.47 33.26
CA ALA A 119 3.29 -6.53 33.72
C ALA A 119 2.13 -7.26 34.44
N LEU A 120 1.69 -8.40 33.91
CA LEU A 120 0.64 -9.21 34.54
C LEU A 120 1.15 -9.92 35.80
N ARG A 121 2.42 -10.35 35.80
CA ARG A 121 3.06 -10.97 36.96
C ARG A 121 3.15 -10.02 38.16
N GLU A 122 3.55 -8.77 37.91
CA GLU A 122 3.67 -7.74 38.96
C GLU A 122 2.32 -7.18 39.41
N ALA A 123 1.26 -7.31 38.59
CA ALA A 123 -0.07 -6.83 38.92
C ALA A 123 -0.73 -7.62 40.06
N VAL A 124 -0.39 -8.90 40.24
CA VAL A 124 -0.92 -9.76 41.30
C VAL A 124 -0.01 -9.71 42.52
N THR A 125 -0.56 -9.20 43.63
CA THR A 125 0.18 -8.99 44.88
C THR A 125 -0.49 -9.71 46.05
N SER A 126 0.31 -10.08 47.06
CA SER A 126 -0.23 -10.66 48.29
C SER A 126 -0.84 -9.57 49.16
N LYS A 127 -2.14 -9.68 49.43
CA LYS A 127 -2.85 -8.85 50.41
C LYS A 127 -3.01 -9.65 51.69
N GLY A 128 -2.03 -9.52 52.58
CA GLY A 128 -1.92 -10.36 53.78
C GLY A 128 -1.39 -11.77 53.47
N GLU A 129 -1.57 -12.71 54.39
CA GLU A 129 -1.05 -14.09 54.28
C GLU A 129 -1.98 -15.01 53.47
N GLN A 130 -3.28 -14.72 53.47
CA GLN A 130 -4.34 -15.59 52.94
C GLN A 130 -4.80 -15.26 51.51
N VAL A 131 -4.53 -14.06 50.99
CA VAL A 131 -5.13 -13.59 49.73
C VAL A 131 -4.08 -13.09 48.74
N LEU A 132 -4.19 -13.54 47.49
CA LEU A 132 -3.48 -12.98 46.33
C LEU A 132 -4.50 -12.24 45.46
N SER A 133 -4.25 -10.98 45.13
CA SER A 133 -5.16 -10.21 44.28
C SER A 133 -4.44 -9.24 43.35
N GLY A 134 -5.00 -8.99 42.18
CA GLY A 134 -4.45 -8.06 41.20
C GLY A 134 -5.42 -7.70 40.10
N LEU A 135 -5.13 -6.60 39.40
CA LEU A 135 -5.88 -6.20 38.20
C LEU A 135 -5.11 -6.65 36.97
N LEU A 136 -5.61 -7.68 36.28
CA LEU A 136 -5.09 -8.16 35.02
C LEU A 136 -5.63 -7.28 33.88
N ASN A 137 -4.72 -6.74 33.07
CA ASN A 137 -5.04 -6.02 31.84
C ASN A 137 -4.08 -6.52 30.75
N PHE A 138 -4.65 -7.19 29.75
CA PHE A 138 -3.90 -7.84 28.67
C PHE A 138 -3.44 -6.85 27.58
N LYS A 139 -3.86 -5.59 27.67
CA LYS A 139 -3.57 -4.49 26.76
C LYS A 139 -3.90 -4.85 25.31
N ASN A 140 -2.92 -5.36 24.56
CA ASN A 140 -3.05 -5.70 23.15
C ASN A 140 -2.58 -7.16 22.89
N GLU A 141 -2.44 -7.96 23.94
CA GLU A 141 -2.18 -9.40 23.86
C GLU A 141 -3.52 -10.12 23.63
N VAL A 142 -3.62 -10.88 22.53
CA VAL A 142 -4.84 -11.57 22.07
C VAL A 142 -4.50 -13.04 21.77
N GLY A 143 -5.41 -13.95 22.11
CA GLY A 143 -5.21 -15.40 22.00
C GLY A 143 -5.02 -16.07 23.36
N PHE A 144 -4.29 -17.19 23.38
CA PHE A 144 -4.13 -17.99 24.60
C PHE A 144 -3.21 -17.31 25.61
N THR A 145 -3.65 -17.23 26.86
CA THR A 145 -2.87 -16.78 28.02
C THR A 145 -2.84 -17.85 29.09
N GLU A 146 -1.67 -18.09 29.67
CA GLU A 146 -1.44 -19.09 30.70
C GLU A 146 -1.24 -18.42 32.06
N LEU A 147 -2.21 -18.58 32.95
CA LEU A 147 -2.13 -18.15 34.35
C LEU A 147 -1.61 -19.32 35.19
N GLU A 148 -0.40 -19.18 35.74
CA GLU A 148 0.23 -20.24 36.52
C GLU A 148 0.28 -19.91 38.02
N LEU A 149 -0.08 -20.89 38.84
CA LEU A 149 0.25 -20.88 40.26
C LEU A 149 1.47 -21.75 40.51
N ARG A 150 2.45 -21.19 41.20
CA ARG A 150 3.69 -21.87 41.55
C ARG A 150 3.89 -21.90 43.06
N SER A 151 4.58 -22.92 43.56
CA SER A 151 5.13 -22.91 44.91
C SER A 151 6.58 -23.37 44.89
N ARG A 152 7.47 -22.60 45.55
CA ARG A 152 8.92 -22.86 45.58
C ARG A 152 9.54 -23.13 44.19
N GLY A 153 8.96 -22.53 43.14
CA GLY A 153 9.39 -22.69 41.74
C GLY A 153 8.74 -23.85 40.97
N GLN A 154 7.99 -24.75 41.62
CA GLN A 154 7.23 -25.82 40.98
C GLN A 154 5.86 -25.30 40.51
N ARG A 155 5.43 -25.71 39.31
CA ARG A 155 4.09 -25.38 38.77
C ARG A 155 3.05 -26.30 39.39
N LEU A 156 2.01 -25.71 39.97
CA LEU A 156 0.95 -26.42 40.69
C LEU A 156 -0.34 -26.48 39.89
N LEU A 157 -0.81 -25.33 39.42
CA LEU A 157 -2.06 -25.18 38.66
C LEU A 157 -1.79 -24.31 37.44
N LEU A 158 -2.39 -24.69 36.31
CA LEU A 158 -2.42 -23.93 35.07
C LEU A 158 -3.87 -23.64 34.69
N ILE A 159 -4.18 -22.37 34.48
CA ILE A 159 -5.45 -21.91 33.89
C ILE A 159 -5.10 -21.24 32.57
N GLU A 160 -5.51 -21.86 31.48
CA GLU A 160 -5.37 -21.33 30.12
C GLU A 160 -6.69 -20.69 29.70
N LEU A 161 -6.63 -19.41 29.34
CA LEU A 161 -7.77 -18.61 28.90
C LEU A 161 -7.55 -18.12 27.47
N GLU A 162 -8.63 -17.91 26.73
CA GLU A 162 -8.59 -17.22 25.45
C GLU A 162 -9.03 -15.77 25.59
N ILE A 163 -8.14 -14.84 25.18
CA ILE A 163 -8.39 -13.40 25.19
C ILE A 163 -8.83 -12.95 23.79
N PHE A 164 -9.98 -12.27 23.72
CA PHE A 164 -10.59 -11.83 22.48
C PHE A 164 -10.29 -10.35 22.17
N PRO A 165 -10.10 -10.00 20.88
CA PRO A 165 -10.01 -8.61 20.45
C PRO A 165 -11.37 -7.91 20.56
N SER A 166 -11.38 -6.64 20.99
CA SER A 166 -12.64 -5.91 21.19
C SER A 166 -13.13 -5.14 19.97
N LYS A 167 -12.32 -5.07 18.91
CA LYS A 167 -12.52 -4.17 17.76
C LYS A 167 -12.53 -4.91 16.42
N LEU A 168 -12.36 -6.22 16.44
CA LEU A 168 -12.16 -7.08 15.29
C LEU A 168 -12.65 -8.49 15.62
N ASP A 169 -13.14 -9.25 14.65
CA ASP A 169 -13.59 -10.62 14.88
C ASP A 169 -12.40 -11.59 14.99
N TYR A 170 -12.34 -12.36 16.08
CA TYR A 170 -11.18 -13.19 16.36
C TYR A 170 -11.01 -14.35 15.38
N LYS A 171 -12.07 -15.11 15.11
CA LYS A 171 -11.95 -16.32 14.27
C LYS A 171 -11.97 -15.99 12.79
N GLN A 172 -12.75 -15.00 12.38
CA GLN A 172 -12.88 -14.62 10.97
C GLN A 172 -11.72 -13.74 10.53
N ASP A 173 -11.48 -12.63 11.24
CA ASP A 173 -10.54 -11.63 10.77
C ASP A 173 -9.13 -11.86 11.33
N TYR A 174 -8.95 -12.09 12.64
CA TYR A 174 -7.62 -12.13 13.24
C TYR A 174 -6.79 -13.34 12.78
N ILE A 175 -7.39 -14.53 12.79
CA ILE A 175 -6.73 -15.74 12.28
C ILE A 175 -6.40 -15.58 10.78
N GLN A 176 -7.27 -14.94 10.01
CA GLN A 176 -7.04 -14.68 8.59
C GLN A 176 -5.93 -13.65 8.37
N LEU A 177 -5.89 -12.56 9.15
CA LEU A 177 -4.80 -11.57 9.16
C LEU A 177 -3.45 -12.26 9.36
N LEU A 178 -3.33 -13.08 10.41
CA LEU A 178 -2.12 -13.84 10.70
C LEU A 178 -1.74 -14.76 9.52
N ARG A 179 -2.71 -15.51 8.99
CA ARG A 179 -2.48 -16.40 7.85
C ARG A 179 -1.98 -15.64 6.61
N GLU A 180 -2.60 -14.50 6.29
CA GLU A 180 -2.22 -13.68 5.14
C GLU A 180 -0.85 -13.04 5.30
N VAL A 181 -0.52 -12.51 6.49
CA VAL A 181 0.84 -12.01 6.81
C VAL A 181 1.86 -13.08 6.53
N ASN A 182 1.60 -14.30 7.02
CA ASN A 182 2.52 -15.43 6.86
C ASN A 182 2.70 -15.76 5.38
N GLU A 183 1.61 -15.90 4.64
CA GLU A 183 1.64 -16.22 3.22
C GLU A 183 2.42 -15.17 2.41
N GLN A 184 2.20 -13.88 2.67
CA GLN A 184 2.89 -12.80 1.97
C GLN A 184 4.39 -12.78 2.27
N VAL A 185 4.78 -12.96 3.53
CA VAL A 185 6.19 -13.04 3.94
C VAL A 185 6.89 -14.22 3.25
N TYR A 186 6.23 -15.38 3.17
CA TYR A 186 6.76 -16.53 2.45
C TYR A 186 6.88 -16.27 0.95
N ASN A 187 5.88 -15.66 0.33
CA ASN A 187 5.87 -15.34 -1.10
C ASN A 187 7.01 -14.37 -1.47
N LEU A 188 7.17 -13.28 -0.71
CA LEU A 188 8.24 -12.31 -0.94
C LEU A 188 9.62 -12.93 -0.73
N SER A 189 9.76 -13.83 0.25
CA SER A 189 11.01 -14.56 0.52
C SER A 189 11.37 -15.48 -0.63
N PHE A 190 10.39 -16.16 -1.21
CA PHE A 190 10.58 -16.97 -2.39
C PHE A 190 11.00 -16.12 -3.60
N ASP A 191 10.33 -14.99 -3.86
CA ASP A 191 10.69 -14.09 -4.96
C ASP A 191 12.11 -13.53 -4.82
N PHE A 192 12.51 -13.20 -3.59
CA PHE A 192 13.87 -12.79 -3.27
C PHE A 192 14.88 -13.90 -3.57
N LEU A 193 14.62 -15.13 -3.10
CA LEU A 193 15.48 -16.29 -3.36
C LEU A 193 15.57 -16.57 -4.86
N LYS A 194 14.44 -16.60 -5.58
CA LYS A 194 14.39 -16.85 -7.03
C LYS A 194 15.35 -15.94 -7.80
N ARG A 195 15.43 -14.66 -7.45
CA ARG A 195 16.31 -13.67 -8.10
C ARG A 195 17.78 -13.79 -7.69
N THR A 196 18.06 -14.19 -6.46
CA THR A 196 19.43 -14.24 -5.89
C THR A 196 20.11 -15.62 -6.00
N TYR A 197 19.35 -16.69 -6.24
CA TYR A 197 19.85 -18.06 -6.31
C TYR A 197 20.77 -18.31 -7.53
N GLN A 198 20.67 -17.50 -8.59
CA GLN A 198 21.57 -17.60 -9.75
C GLN A 198 23.01 -17.16 -9.43
N SER A 199 23.21 -16.34 -8.38
CA SER A 199 24.48 -15.68 -8.09
C SER A 199 25.29 -16.35 -6.96
N VAL A 200 24.66 -17.22 -6.17
CA VAL A 200 25.26 -17.78 -4.95
C VAL A 200 25.47 -19.28 -5.14
N ARG A 201 26.74 -19.69 -5.34
CA ARG A 201 27.16 -21.08 -5.21
C ARG A 201 26.65 -21.64 -3.88
N ILE A 202 26.05 -22.82 -3.95
CA ILE A 202 25.45 -23.57 -2.85
C ILE A 202 26.46 -23.71 -1.70
N ARG A 203 26.40 -22.81 -0.72
CA ARG A 203 26.79 -23.14 0.66
C ARG A 203 25.49 -23.42 1.39
N GLU A 204 25.32 -24.70 1.69
CA GLU A 204 24.31 -25.18 2.62
C GLU A 204 24.59 -24.50 3.96
N THR A 205 23.57 -23.89 4.55
CA THR A 205 23.65 -23.40 5.91
C THR A 205 23.85 -24.62 6.82
N GLU A 206 25.02 -24.71 7.46
CA GLU A 206 25.41 -25.85 8.31
C GLU A 206 24.57 -25.97 9.61
N HIS A 207 23.60 -25.07 9.84
CA HIS A 207 22.89 -24.92 11.13
C HIS A 207 21.37 -24.73 11.00
N GLN A 208 20.65 -25.52 10.21
CA GLN A 208 19.18 -25.58 10.32
C GLN A 208 18.80 -26.51 11.48
N SER A 209 18.01 -26.06 12.45
CA SER A 209 17.55 -26.94 13.53
C SER A 209 16.50 -27.93 12.99
N LEU A 210 16.53 -29.19 13.45
CA LEU A 210 15.60 -30.21 12.97
C LEU A 210 14.14 -29.92 13.35
N SER A 211 13.92 -29.20 14.45
CA SER A 211 12.60 -28.75 14.88
C SER A 211 11.99 -27.74 13.91
N GLU A 212 12.80 -26.79 13.41
CA GLU A 212 12.37 -25.84 12.37
C GLU A 212 12.06 -26.57 11.05
N PHE A 213 12.91 -27.51 10.67
CA PHE A 213 12.65 -28.34 9.48
C PHE A 213 11.32 -29.08 9.59
N PHE A 214 11.02 -29.67 10.76
CA PHE A 214 9.78 -30.42 10.98
C PHE A 214 8.52 -29.56 10.93
N ALA A 215 8.55 -28.39 11.57
CA ALA A 215 7.41 -27.49 11.56
C ALA A 215 7.13 -26.95 10.14
N LEU A 216 8.17 -26.66 9.35
CA LEU A 216 8.03 -26.24 7.95
C LEU A 216 7.51 -27.37 7.05
N ILE A 217 8.11 -28.56 7.12
CA ILE A 217 7.70 -29.67 6.26
C ILE A 217 6.26 -30.08 6.58
N THR A 218 5.84 -30.09 7.85
CA THR A 218 4.45 -30.41 8.24
C THR A 218 3.44 -29.48 7.57
N HIS A 219 3.74 -28.18 7.49
CA HIS A 219 2.85 -27.21 6.84
C HIS A 219 2.85 -27.33 5.31
N LEU A 220 4.02 -27.58 4.71
CA LEU A 220 4.17 -27.61 3.25
C LEU A 220 3.79 -28.97 2.63
N PHE A 221 3.79 -30.05 3.40
CA PHE A 221 3.70 -31.42 2.87
C PHE A 221 2.46 -31.67 2.01
N HIS A 222 1.29 -31.27 2.49
CA HIS A 222 0.05 -31.47 1.75
C HIS A 222 0.01 -30.67 0.44
N GLN A 223 0.62 -29.47 0.45
CA GLN A 223 0.76 -28.66 -0.75
C GLN A 223 1.74 -29.28 -1.74
N MET A 224 2.82 -29.91 -1.24
CA MET A 224 3.76 -30.69 -2.05
C MET A 224 3.08 -31.90 -2.69
N GLU A 225 2.26 -32.65 -1.96
CA GLU A 225 1.48 -33.77 -2.50
C GLU A 225 0.56 -33.29 -3.63
N THR A 226 -0.20 -32.22 -3.41
CA THR A 226 -1.10 -31.64 -4.42
C THR A 226 -0.33 -31.18 -5.67
N ALA A 227 0.84 -30.56 -5.48
CA ALA A 227 1.70 -30.16 -6.60
C ALA A 227 2.24 -31.38 -7.36
N MET A 228 2.61 -32.44 -6.65
CA MET A 228 3.09 -33.69 -7.24
C MET A 228 1.98 -34.42 -8.01
N GLU A 229 0.75 -34.43 -7.51
CA GLU A 229 -0.40 -34.97 -8.25
C GLU A 229 -0.63 -34.26 -9.58
N ARG A 230 -0.46 -32.94 -9.62
CA ARG A 230 -0.55 -32.15 -10.86
C ARG A 230 0.57 -32.52 -11.83
N ILE A 231 1.80 -32.67 -11.34
CA ILE A 231 2.93 -33.13 -12.16
C ILE A 231 2.65 -34.53 -12.70
N ASN A 232 2.13 -35.43 -11.87
CA ASN A 232 1.86 -36.82 -12.25
C ASN A 232 0.82 -36.93 -13.39
N ARG A 233 -0.14 -36.00 -13.46
CA ARG A 233 -1.12 -35.96 -14.57
C ARG A 233 -0.49 -35.62 -15.92
N GLN A 234 0.55 -34.79 -15.93
CA GLN A 234 1.26 -34.42 -17.15
C GLN A 234 2.73 -34.10 -16.87
N PRO A 235 3.58 -35.13 -16.72
CA PRO A 235 4.99 -34.90 -16.48
C PRO A 235 5.66 -34.23 -17.68
N HIS A 236 6.57 -33.31 -17.40
CA HIS A 236 7.38 -32.69 -18.43
C HIS A 236 8.18 -33.76 -19.18
N HIS A 237 8.15 -33.71 -20.51
CA HIS A 237 8.74 -34.74 -21.34
C HIS A 237 9.43 -34.13 -22.54
N LYS A 238 10.43 -34.85 -23.05
CA LYS A 238 11.15 -34.54 -24.28
C LYS A 238 10.93 -35.64 -25.30
N LEU A 239 11.02 -35.30 -26.58
CA LEU A 239 11.04 -36.30 -27.65
C LEU A 239 12.49 -36.75 -27.87
N ASP A 240 12.79 -37.98 -27.50
CA ASP A 240 14.08 -38.58 -27.79
C ASP A 240 14.03 -39.34 -29.12
N GLN A 241 15.17 -39.39 -29.83
CA GLN A 241 15.28 -40.03 -31.14
C GLN A 241 16.19 -41.24 -31.02
N SER A 242 15.62 -42.43 -31.13
CA SER A 242 16.37 -43.69 -31.23
C SER A 242 16.41 -44.16 -32.69
N LEU A 243 17.52 -44.83 -33.04
CA LEU A 243 17.65 -45.53 -34.32
C LEU A 243 17.34 -47.01 -34.08
N GLU A 244 16.25 -47.49 -34.67
CA GLU A 244 15.86 -48.90 -34.58
C GLU A 244 16.08 -49.59 -35.93
N ARG A 245 16.67 -50.78 -35.92
CA ARG A 245 16.77 -51.61 -37.12
C ARG A 245 15.41 -52.21 -37.44
N ARG A 246 14.88 -51.94 -38.63
CA ARG A 246 13.61 -52.48 -39.12
C ARG A 246 13.75 -53.03 -40.53
N PRO A 247 12.88 -53.96 -40.95
CA PRO A 247 12.81 -54.37 -42.35
C PRO A 247 12.66 -53.14 -43.25
N ALA A 248 13.36 -53.11 -44.38
CA ALA A 248 13.41 -51.94 -45.27
C ALA A 248 12.01 -51.46 -45.69
N ALA A 249 11.08 -52.40 -45.92
CA ALA A 249 9.68 -52.11 -46.25
C ALA A 249 8.88 -51.41 -45.13
N ARG A 250 9.33 -51.48 -43.87
CA ARG A 250 8.66 -50.88 -42.70
C ARG A 250 9.31 -49.58 -42.23
N VAL A 251 10.38 -49.13 -42.89
CA VAL A 251 11.11 -47.92 -42.51
C VAL A 251 10.35 -46.70 -43.02
N LYS A 252 9.93 -45.82 -42.11
CA LYS A 252 9.15 -44.63 -42.45
C LYS A 252 10.05 -43.43 -42.75
N ARG A 253 11.18 -43.31 -42.04
CA ARG A 253 12.14 -42.21 -42.20
C ARG A 253 13.57 -42.73 -42.10
N GLY A 254 14.19 -42.97 -43.25
CA GLY A 254 15.61 -43.27 -43.35
C GLY A 254 16.47 -42.03 -43.08
N SER A 255 17.61 -42.21 -42.40
CA SER A 255 18.62 -41.15 -42.23
C SER A 255 19.85 -41.44 -43.07
N ASN A 256 20.69 -40.42 -43.35
CA ASN A 256 21.97 -40.61 -44.06
C ASN A 256 22.92 -41.61 -43.38
N ARG A 257 22.67 -41.95 -42.10
CA ARG A 257 23.40 -42.98 -41.37
C ARG A 257 23.14 -44.39 -41.92
N ASN A 258 22.05 -44.60 -42.68
CA ASN A 258 21.76 -45.87 -43.35
C ASN A 258 22.82 -46.24 -44.40
N ASN A 259 23.42 -45.26 -45.07
CA ASN A 259 24.46 -45.53 -46.06
C ASN A 259 25.71 -46.12 -45.39
N ALA A 260 26.15 -45.52 -44.28
CA ALA A 260 27.26 -46.04 -43.49
C ALA A 260 26.92 -47.37 -42.80
N TYR A 261 25.65 -47.57 -42.41
CA TYR A 261 25.19 -48.81 -41.82
C TYR A 261 25.22 -49.98 -42.81
N LEU A 262 24.68 -49.79 -44.02
CA LEU A 262 24.68 -50.79 -45.09
C LEU A 262 26.10 -51.12 -45.56
N ALA A 263 26.98 -50.11 -45.70
CA ALA A 263 28.37 -50.34 -46.07
C ALA A 263 29.13 -51.23 -45.07
N ARG A 264 28.75 -51.19 -43.79
CA ARG A 264 29.35 -52.01 -42.72
C ARG A 264 28.67 -53.36 -42.52
N HIS A 265 27.49 -53.59 -43.10
CA HIS A 265 26.71 -54.80 -42.91
C HIS A 265 26.17 -55.33 -44.25
N PRO A 266 27.05 -55.90 -45.10
CA PRO A 266 26.67 -56.41 -46.41
C PRO A 266 25.60 -57.52 -46.35
N GLN A 267 25.51 -58.24 -45.23
CA GLN A 267 24.50 -59.27 -44.99
C GLN A 267 23.04 -58.78 -45.05
N TYR A 268 22.81 -57.47 -44.97
CA TYR A 268 21.47 -56.87 -45.09
C TYR A 268 21.21 -56.31 -46.48
N VAL A 269 22.02 -56.71 -47.47
CA VAL A 269 21.88 -56.34 -48.87
C VAL A 269 21.75 -57.64 -49.66
N GLU A 270 20.56 -57.89 -50.21
CA GLU A 270 20.27 -59.10 -50.98
C GLU A 270 20.20 -58.77 -52.47
N GLN A 271 20.62 -59.71 -53.31
CA GLN A 271 20.52 -59.59 -54.75
C GLN A 271 19.05 -59.74 -55.17
N ASP A 272 18.54 -58.75 -55.90
CA ASP A 272 17.21 -58.77 -56.47
C ASP A 272 17.28 -58.27 -57.91
N ALA A 273 17.28 -59.21 -58.85
CA ALA A 273 17.41 -58.91 -60.28
C ALA A 273 16.20 -58.15 -60.85
N VAL A 274 15.03 -58.23 -60.20
CA VAL A 274 13.77 -57.69 -60.72
C VAL A 274 13.48 -56.31 -60.11
N HIS A 275 13.64 -56.17 -58.80
CA HIS A 275 13.28 -54.95 -58.06
C HIS A 275 14.45 -54.26 -57.35
N GLY A 276 15.67 -54.78 -57.47
CA GLY A 276 16.87 -54.16 -56.89
C GLY A 276 17.18 -52.80 -57.54
N TRP A 277 17.36 -51.78 -56.69
CA TRP A 277 17.57 -50.40 -57.12
C TRP A 277 19.04 -49.96 -57.07
N LEU A 278 19.90 -50.74 -56.42
CA LEU A 278 21.33 -50.46 -56.32
C LEU A 278 22.11 -51.35 -57.29
N PRO A 279 22.67 -50.82 -58.39
CA PRO A 279 23.50 -51.59 -59.31
C PRO A 279 24.94 -51.71 -58.78
N ILE A 280 25.44 -52.94 -58.63
CA ILE A 280 26.84 -53.23 -58.33
C ILE A 280 27.33 -54.22 -59.40
N GLY A 281 28.11 -53.73 -60.37
CA GLY A 281 28.48 -54.50 -61.55
C GLY A 281 27.27 -54.81 -62.44
N ALA A 282 27.09 -56.08 -62.80
CA ALA A 282 25.94 -56.55 -63.59
C ALA A 282 24.72 -56.93 -62.74
N GLU A 283 24.85 -56.88 -61.41
CA GLU A 283 23.85 -57.36 -60.48
C GLU A 283 23.15 -56.21 -59.76
N ARG A 284 21.88 -56.43 -59.41
CA ARG A 284 21.04 -55.45 -58.70
C ARG A 284 20.79 -55.94 -57.29
N TYR A 285 20.86 -55.01 -56.34
CA TYR A 285 20.75 -55.30 -54.92
C TYR A 285 19.68 -54.44 -54.26
N GLN A 286 19.05 -54.96 -53.20
CA GLN A 286 18.17 -54.21 -52.32
C GLN A 286 18.52 -54.45 -50.84
N PRO A 287 18.36 -53.44 -49.97
CA PRO A 287 18.52 -53.64 -48.55
C PRO A 287 17.32 -54.38 -47.96
N THR A 288 17.57 -55.39 -47.11
CA THR A 288 16.52 -56.08 -46.36
C THR A 288 16.18 -55.36 -45.06
N HIS A 289 17.16 -54.69 -44.44
CA HIS A 289 17.00 -53.97 -43.18
C HIS A 289 17.67 -52.59 -43.23
N LEU A 290 17.01 -51.58 -42.67
CA LEU A 290 17.53 -50.22 -42.53
C LEU A 290 17.28 -49.71 -41.11
N LEU A 291 18.01 -48.67 -40.69
CA LEU A 291 17.72 -47.94 -39.46
C LEU A 291 16.59 -46.96 -39.72
N ASP A 292 15.54 -47.05 -38.90
CA ASP A 292 14.42 -46.12 -38.84
C ASP A 292 14.59 -45.20 -37.64
N THR A 293 14.38 -43.90 -37.82
CA THR A 293 14.43 -42.94 -36.70
C THR A 293 13.08 -42.92 -36.00
N VAL A 294 13.01 -43.58 -34.85
CA VAL A 294 11.80 -43.65 -34.03
C VAL A 294 11.87 -42.57 -32.95
N LYS A 295 10.81 -41.78 -32.84
CA LYS A 295 10.65 -40.79 -31.77
C LYS A 295 9.86 -41.43 -30.63
N HIS A 296 10.41 -41.45 -29.43
CA HIS A 296 9.69 -41.86 -28.23
C HIS A 296 9.68 -40.72 -27.21
N ILE A 297 8.64 -40.71 -26.37
CA ILE A 297 8.51 -39.75 -25.29
C ILE A 297 9.44 -40.21 -24.16
N SER A 298 10.32 -39.32 -23.71
CA SER A 298 11.21 -39.54 -22.58
C SER A 298 10.90 -38.54 -21.47
N TYR A 299 10.68 -39.06 -20.26
CA TYR A 299 10.48 -38.25 -19.06
C TYR A 299 11.80 -37.87 -18.37
N ASP A 300 12.95 -38.27 -18.94
CA ASP A 300 14.26 -37.99 -18.37
C ASP A 300 14.72 -36.55 -18.72
N THR A 301 14.09 -35.56 -18.10
CA THR A 301 14.39 -34.12 -18.24
C THR A 301 15.13 -33.59 -17.02
N ALA A 302 15.84 -32.47 -17.15
CA ALA A 302 16.58 -31.87 -16.03
C ALA A 302 15.66 -31.52 -14.84
N GLU A 303 14.43 -31.11 -15.12
CA GLU A 303 13.41 -30.77 -14.12
C GLU A 303 12.93 -32.00 -13.33
N ASN A 304 12.69 -33.10 -14.03
CA ASN A 304 12.25 -34.34 -13.39
C ASN A 304 13.38 -34.98 -12.59
N ARG A 305 14.64 -34.85 -13.05
CA ARG A 305 15.84 -35.23 -12.28
C ARG A 305 15.96 -34.43 -11.00
N PHE A 306 15.73 -33.11 -11.07
CA PHE A 306 15.71 -32.25 -9.89
C PHE A 306 14.60 -32.64 -8.92
N LEU A 307 13.38 -32.87 -9.42
CA LEU A 307 12.23 -33.28 -8.61
C LEU A 307 12.52 -34.56 -7.82
N ARG A 308 13.02 -35.60 -8.49
CA ARG A 308 13.42 -36.85 -7.85
C ARG A 308 14.49 -36.62 -6.77
N TRP A 309 15.57 -35.92 -7.11
CA TRP A 309 16.65 -35.63 -6.18
C TRP A 309 16.17 -34.85 -4.94
N MET A 310 15.26 -33.89 -5.13
CA MET A 310 14.68 -33.10 -4.06
C MET A 310 13.86 -33.97 -3.10
N LEU A 311 13.01 -34.85 -3.63
CA LEU A 311 12.20 -35.79 -2.82
C LEU A 311 13.09 -36.75 -2.04
N GLU A 312 14.11 -37.34 -2.68
CA GLU A 312 15.09 -38.22 -2.02
C GLU A 312 15.80 -37.49 -0.86
N ARG A 313 16.11 -36.21 -1.03
CA ARG A 313 16.76 -35.39 0.00
C ARG A 313 15.86 -35.08 1.19
N ILE A 314 14.58 -34.78 0.95
CA ILE A 314 13.60 -34.54 2.02
C ILE A 314 13.36 -35.83 2.80
N LEU A 315 13.23 -36.96 2.10
CA LEU A 315 13.09 -38.29 2.71
C LEU A 315 14.27 -38.57 3.65
N SER A 316 15.50 -38.36 3.18
CA SER A 316 16.71 -38.55 4.00
C SER A 316 16.72 -37.69 5.27
N LYS A 317 16.31 -36.41 5.17
CA LYS A 317 16.20 -35.52 6.34
C LYS A 317 15.11 -35.97 7.34
N LEU A 318 13.96 -36.44 6.87
CA LEU A 318 12.89 -36.96 7.74
C LEU A 318 13.32 -38.23 8.46
N GLN A 319 14.04 -39.14 7.77
CA GLN A 319 14.63 -40.33 8.37
C GLN A 319 15.66 -39.96 9.45
N GLN A 320 16.55 -39.00 9.18
CA GLN A 320 17.49 -38.48 10.18
C GLN A 320 16.79 -37.93 11.42
N LEU A 321 15.71 -37.18 11.23
CA LEU A 321 14.92 -36.61 12.32
C LEU A 321 14.27 -37.69 13.18
N ARG A 322 13.66 -38.70 12.56
CA ARG A 322 13.09 -39.86 13.25
C ARG A 322 14.16 -40.60 14.06
N ASP A 323 15.31 -40.86 13.46
CA ASP A 323 16.38 -41.62 14.10
C ASP A 323 16.97 -40.86 15.30
N GLN A 324 17.14 -39.54 15.20
CA GLN A 324 17.60 -38.70 16.31
C GLN A 324 16.58 -38.62 17.45
N TYR A 325 15.29 -38.46 17.13
CA TYR A 325 14.22 -38.46 18.13
C TYR A 325 14.16 -39.77 18.91
N ASN A 326 14.28 -40.90 18.20
CA ASN A 326 14.30 -42.23 18.79
C ASN A 326 15.57 -42.49 19.63
N GLN A 327 16.69 -41.84 19.33
CA GLN A 327 17.92 -41.94 20.15
C GLN A 327 17.82 -41.14 21.46
N LEU A 328 17.17 -39.96 21.43
CA LEU A 328 17.00 -39.10 22.61
C LEU A 328 16.00 -39.66 23.64
N THR A 329 15.08 -40.51 23.20
CA THR A 329 14.02 -41.13 24.03
C THR A 329 14.38 -42.53 24.51
N LYS A 330 15.61 -43.01 24.29
CA LYS A 330 16.08 -44.30 24.84
C LYS A 330 16.23 -44.23 26.37
N PRO A 331 15.82 -45.28 27.10
CA PRO A 331 15.77 -45.30 28.57
C PRO A 331 17.12 -45.19 29.29
N GLN A 332 18.25 -45.22 28.58
CA GLN A 332 19.60 -45.11 29.18
C GLN A 332 20.13 -43.67 29.29
N ASN A 333 19.42 -42.66 28.77
CA ASN A 333 19.84 -41.26 28.84
C ASN A 333 19.12 -40.53 29.99
N PHE A 334 19.90 -39.96 30.92
CA PHE A 334 19.48 -39.28 32.17
C PHE A 334 18.58 -38.02 32.00
N ARG A 335 18.16 -37.69 30.78
CA ARG A 335 17.21 -36.61 30.45
C ARG A 335 16.09 -37.15 29.57
N SER A 336 15.37 -38.16 30.04
CA SER A 336 14.23 -38.71 29.31
C SER A 336 13.10 -37.68 29.24
N ARG A 337 12.88 -37.08 28.06
CA ARG A 337 11.60 -36.45 27.71
C ARG A 337 10.57 -37.56 27.47
N ALA A 338 9.31 -37.30 27.80
CA ALA A 338 8.22 -38.22 27.48
C ALA A 338 8.21 -38.54 25.98
N TYR A 339 8.18 -39.83 25.64
CA TYR A 339 8.03 -40.31 24.27
C TYR A 339 6.66 -39.89 23.74
N ASP A 340 6.63 -39.14 22.63
CA ASP A 340 5.40 -38.71 21.95
C ASP A 340 5.12 -39.65 20.76
N PRO A 341 4.19 -40.61 20.90
CA PRO A 341 3.86 -41.55 19.83
C PRO A 341 3.19 -40.86 18.63
N VAL A 342 2.51 -39.72 18.84
CA VAL A 342 1.78 -39.00 17.78
C VAL A 342 2.77 -38.33 16.83
N PHE A 343 3.86 -37.78 17.37
CA PHE A 343 4.94 -37.20 16.58
C PHE A 343 5.59 -38.23 15.65
N VAL A 344 5.97 -39.40 16.19
CA VAL A 344 6.63 -40.47 15.42
C VAL A 344 5.71 -40.98 14.31
N GLN A 345 4.44 -41.22 14.64
CA GLN A 345 3.44 -41.67 13.67
C GLN A 345 3.27 -40.68 12.51
N ARG A 346 3.26 -39.37 12.80
CA ARG A 346 3.16 -38.33 11.76
C ARG A 346 4.38 -38.32 10.84
N VAL A 347 5.59 -38.43 11.40
CA VAL A 347 6.83 -38.51 10.60
C VAL A 347 6.83 -39.75 9.71
N ASP A 348 6.45 -40.91 10.24
CA ASP A 348 6.41 -42.17 9.48
C ASP A 348 5.36 -42.14 8.36
N GLN A 349 4.22 -41.47 8.57
CA GLN A 349 3.23 -41.23 7.52
C GLN A 349 3.83 -40.41 6.37
N MET A 350 4.57 -39.34 6.67
CA MET A 350 5.21 -38.49 5.66
C MET A 350 6.30 -39.25 4.90
N ILE A 351 7.10 -40.05 5.59
CA ILE A 351 8.11 -40.94 4.97
C ILE A 351 7.44 -41.91 4.00
N SER A 352 6.40 -42.61 4.45
CA SER A 352 5.68 -43.60 3.64
C SER A 352 5.07 -42.97 2.38
N ARG A 353 4.52 -41.76 2.49
CA ARG A 353 3.97 -41.01 1.35
C ARG A 353 5.05 -40.59 0.35
N LEU A 354 6.20 -40.11 0.82
CA LEU A 354 7.32 -39.78 -0.07
C LEU A 354 7.87 -41.01 -0.80
N GLU A 355 7.95 -42.16 -0.11
CA GLU A 355 8.35 -43.42 -0.72
C GLU A 355 7.35 -43.87 -1.81
N GLN A 356 6.05 -43.68 -1.59
CA GLN A 356 5.01 -43.92 -2.60
C GLN A 356 5.15 -42.98 -3.82
N LEU A 357 5.47 -41.70 -3.60
CA LEU A 357 5.69 -40.76 -4.70
C LEU A 357 6.97 -41.07 -5.48
N LEU A 358 8.02 -41.53 -4.79
CA LEU A 358 9.28 -41.95 -5.41
C LEU A 358 9.16 -43.27 -6.17
N SER A 359 8.14 -44.08 -5.87
CA SER A 359 7.90 -45.37 -6.54
C SER A 359 7.10 -45.28 -7.85
N LEU A 360 6.69 -44.07 -8.27
CA LEU A 360 6.04 -43.85 -9.55
C LEU A 360 6.92 -44.30 -10.73
N GLU A 361 6.35 -45.07 -11.67
CA GLU A 361 7.08 -45.73 -12.76
C GLU A 361 7.93 -44.75 -13.60
N TRP A 362 7.35 -43.61 -13.96
CA TRP A 362 8.04 -42.59 -14.76
C TRP A 362 9.16 -41.90 -13.98
N LEU A 363 9.07 -41.85 -12.64
CA LEU A 363 10.06 -41.20 -11.79
C LEU A 363 11.27 -42.11 -11.54
N GLN A 364 11.03 -43.42 -11.40
CA GLN A 364 12.09 -44.42 -11.23
C GLN A 364 13.01 -44.52 -12.46
N ALA A 365 12.45 -44.32 -13.65
CA ALA A 365 13.18 -44.37 -14.92
C ALA A 365 14.10 -43.15 -15.18
N ILE A 366 14.09 -42.14 -14.29
CA ILE A 366 14.88 -40.91 -14.44
C ILE A 366 16.32 -41.10 -13.94
N SER A 367 17.29 -40.53 -14.66
CA SER A 367 18.69 -40.57 -14.27
C SER A 367 18.99 -39.70 -13.02
N PRO A 368 20.03 -40.00 -12.21
CA PRO A 368 20.40 -39.16 -11.09
C PRO A 368 20.85 -37.76 -11.53
N MET A 369 20.55 -36.74 -10.72
CA MET A 369 20.94 -35.36 -10.99
C MET A 369 22.45 -35.17 -10.76
N ARG A 370 23.17 -34.72 -11.79
CA ARG A 370 24.62 -34.42 -11.71
C ARG A 370 24.93 -32.95 -11.48
N GLN A 371 24.11 -32.05 -12.01
CA GLN A 371 24.23 -30.59 -11.86
C GLN A 371 22.84 -29.96 -11.90
N MET A 372 22.64 -28.89 -11.13
CA MET A 372 21.40 -28.12 -11.12
C MET A 372 21.50 -26.99 -12.15
N SER A 373 20.53 -26.92 -13.07
CA SER A 373 20.36 -25.79 -13.99
C SER A 373 18.96 -25.21 -13.81
N SER A 374 18.86 -23.91 -13.49
CA SER A 374 17.56 -23.24 -13.41
C SER A 374 16.89 -23.23 -14.78
N SER A 375 15.74 -23.88 -14.93
CA SER A 375 15.01 -23.94 -16.20
C SER A 375 13.70 -23.15 -16.12
N LEU A 376 13.19 -22.69 -17.28
CA LEU A 376 11.93 -21.96 -17.37
C LEU A 376 10.75 -22.80 -16.85
N VAL A 377 10.81 -24.12 -17.04
CA VAL A 377 9.79 -25.07 -16.58
C VAL A 377 9.74 -25.10 -15.05
N LEU A 378 10.89 -25.16 -14.36
CA LEU A 378 10.91 -25.04 -12.88
C LEU A 378 10.44 -23.68 -12.37
N GLN A 379 10.48 -22.63 -13.21
CA GLN A 379 10.09 -21.29 -12.79
C GLN A 379 8.62 -20.95 -13.06
N MET A 380 8.00 -21.58 -14.06
CA MET A 380 6.70 -21.17 -14.59
C MET A 380 5.70 -22.32 -14.75
N ALA A 381 6.13 -23.58 -14.92
CA ALA A 381 5.19 -24.67 -15.16
C ALA A 381 4.43 -25.03 -13.87
N PRO A 382 3.10 -25.24 -13.96
CA PRO A 382 2.27 -25.58 -12.82
C PRO A 382 2.70 -26.93 -12.23
N GLY A 383 2.72 -27.04 -10.91
CA GLY A 383 3.27 -28.15 -10.16
C GLY A 383 4.78 -28.01 -9.93
N TYR A 384 5.57 -27.86 -11.01
CA TYR A 384 7.03 -27.75 -10.92
C TYR A 384 7.49 -26.48 -10.20
N ARG A 385 6.83 -25.35 -10.48
CA ARG A 385 7.10 -24.07 -9.82
C ARG A 385 6.85 -24.14 -8.32
N GLU A 386 5.75 -24.76 -7.92
CA GLU A 386 5.37 -24.97 -6.53
C GLU A 386 6.38 -25.89 -5.83
N MET A 387 6.74 -27.02 -6.45
CA MET A 387 7.75 -27.95 -5.92
C MET A 387 9.13 -27.30 -5.75
N TYR A 388 9.55 -26.50 -6.72
CA TYR A 388 10.78 -25.72 -6.64
C TYR A 388 10.72 -24.68 -5.52
N ARG A 389 9.58 -24.01 -5.34
CA ARG A 389 9.31 -23.07 -4.23
C ARG A 389 9.41 -23.73 -2.87
N TYR A 390 8.71 -24.84 -2.67
CA TYR A 390 8.71 -25.56 -1.39
C TYR A 390 10.12 -26.04 -1.02
N TYR A 391 10.88 -26.52 -2.00
CA TYR A 391 12.25 -26.92 -1.79
C TYR A 391 13.16 -25.77 -1.33
N LEU A 392 13.08 -24.60 -1.97
CA LEU A 392 13.87 -23.43 -1.59
C LEU A 392 13.53 -22.94 -0.18
N LEU A 393 12.25 -22.99 0.21
CA LEU A 393 11.79 -22.67 1.56
C LEU A 393 12.37 -23.65 2.61
N LEU A 394 12.40 -24.95 2.30
CA LEU A 394 12.96 -25.99 3.17
C LEU A 394 14.49 -25.89 3.31
N LEU A 395 15.21 -25.49 2.25
CA LEU A 395 16.67 -25.37 2.24
C LEU A 395 17.19 -24.19 3.07
N LYS A 396 16.50 -23.05 3.03
CA LYS A 396 17.00 -21.79 3.58
C LYS A 396 16.51 -21.49 4.98
N GLY A 397 16.14 -22.55 5.73
CA GLY A 397 15.97 -22.56 7.18
C GLY A 397 15.46 -21.23 7.69
N LEU A 398 14.18 -20.98 7.47
CA LEU A 398 13.64 -19.67 7.76
C LEU A 398 13.57 -19.48 9.28
N SER A 399 14.46 -18.63 9.79
CA SER A 399 14.28 -17.92 11.08
C SER A 399 12.96 -17.13 11.12
N ILE A 400 12.27 -17.01 9.98
CA ILE A 400 10.89 -16.54 9.86
C ILE A 400 9.96 -17.29 10.82
N GLN A 401 10.14 -18.59 11.09
CA GLN A 401 9.29 -19.29 12.08
C GLN A 401 9.50 -18.81 13.52
N SER A 402 10.74 -18.44 13.87
CA SER A 402 11.03 -17.84 15.19
C SER A 402 10.43 -16.44 15.32
N ASP A 403 10.38 -15.65 14.24
CA ASP A 403 9.70 -14.36 14.21
C ASP A 403 8.17 -14.47 14.02
N LEU A 404 7.65 -15.59 13.49
CA LEU A 404 6.23 -15.92 13.33
C LEU A 404 5.59 -16.37 14.65
N LEU A 405 6.29 -17.23 15.41
CA LEU A 405 5.90 -17.55 16.78
C LEU A 405 5.99 -16.29 17.65
N ARG A 406 6.96 -15.40 17.39
CA ARG A 406 6.98 -14.07 18.01
C ARG A 406 5.84 -13.19 17.51
N LEU A 407 5.43 -13.23 16.24
CA LEU A 407 4.29 -12.47 15.70
C LEU A 407 2.98 -12.85 16.40
N SER A 408 2.76 -14.13 16.73
CA SER A 408 1.64 -14.54 17.58
C SER A 408 1.73 -14.00 19.01
N MET A 409 2.92 -13.63 19.47
CA MET A 409 3.15 -12.94 20.75
C MET A 409 3.25 -11.41 20.59
N LYS A 410 3.06 -10.86 19.38
CA LYS A 410 3.12 -9.40 19.14
C LYS A 410 1.76 -8.77 19.41
N ASP A 411 1.82 -7.48 19.73
CA ASP A 411 0.69 -6.58 19.88
C ASP A 411 -0.22 -6.65 18.63
N ILE A 412 -1.52 -6.92 18.80
CA ILE A 412 -2.48 -6.99 17.69
C ILE A 412 -2.48 -5.73 16.82
N ALA A 413 -2.20 -4.55 17.39
CA ALA A 413 -2.09 -3.31 16.63
C ALA A 413 -0.87 -3.33 15.70
N GLU A 414 0.27 -3.92 16.12
CA GLU A 414 1.43 -4.11 15.24
C GLU A 414 1.14 -5.14 14.14
N ILE A 415 0.46 -6.24 14.48
CA ILE A 415 0.06 -7.26 13.49
C ILE A 415 -0.83 -6.62 12.41
N TYR A 416 -1.81 -5.82 12.83
CA TYR A 416 -2.69 -5.10 11.93
C TYR A 416 -1.93 -4.09 11.06
N GLU A 417 -0.97 -3.36 11.62
CA GLU A 417 -0.07 -2.45 10.88
C GLU A 417 0.73 -3.18 9.80
N TYR A 418 1.36 -4.31 10.16
CA TYR A 418 2.10 -5.14 9.20
C TYR A 418 1.21 -5.73 8.12
N TRP A 419 0.03 -6.22 8.51
CA TRP A 419 -0.93 -6.76 7.56
C TRP A 419 -1.37 -5.68 6.58
N CYS A 420 -1.67 -4.46 7.03
CA CYS A 420 -2.04 -3.35 6.15
C CYS A 420 -0.96 -3.10 5.08
N PHE A 421 0.31 -3.01 5.49
CA PHE A 421 1.43 -2.84 4.56
C PHE A 421 1.53 -4.00 3.56
N LEU A 422 1.51 -5.24 4.06
CA LEU A 422 1.64 -6.44 3.23
C LEU A 422 0.45 -6.61 2.28
N LYS A 423 -0.75 -6.20 2.69
CA LYS A 423 -1.95 -6.25 1.87
C LYS A 423 -1.92 -5.19 0.78
N LEU A 424 -1.52 -3.95 1.08
CA LEU A 424 -1.28 -2.93 0.06
C LEU A 424 -0.24 -3.41 -0.97
N ASN A 425 0.85 -4.01 -0.48
CA ASN A 425 1.87 -4.61 -1.33
C ASN A 425 1.30 -5.75 -2.20
N GLU A 426 0.49 -6.64 -1.63
CA GLU A 426 -0.18 -7.70 -2.37
C GLU A 426 -1.05 -7.13 -3.50
N LEU A 427 -1.93 -6.17 -3.19
CA LEU A 427 -2.85 -5.54 -4.14
C LEU A 427 -2.09 -4.91 -5.32
N LEU A 428 -0.98 -4.22 -5.06
CA LEU A 428 -0.13 -3.65 -6.10
C LEU A 428 0.59 -4.74 -6.91
N SER A 429 1.15 -5.75 -6.25
CA SER A 429 1.91 -6.83 -6.90
C SER A 429 1.08 -7.70 -7.85
N ARG A 430 -0.24 -7.81 -7.63
CA ARG A 430 -1.17 -8.52 -8.52
C ARG A 430 -1.25 -7.88 -9.90
N LYS A 431 -1.18 -6.54 -9.97
CA LYS A 431 -1.38 -5.77 -11.21
C LYS A 431 -0.07 -5.30 -11.83
N TYR A 432 0.99 -5.15 -11.02
CA TYR A 432 2.21 -4.50 -11.45
C TYR A 432 3.47 -5.28 -11.08
N PRO A 433 4.45 -5.39 -11.99
CA PRO A 433 5.70 -6.07 -11.72
C PRO A 433 6.55 -5.33 -10.66
N LEU A 434 6.95 -6.08 -9.63
CA LEU A 434 7.87 -5.63 -8.60
C LEU A 434 9.30 -5.54 -9.16
N ILE A 435 9.91 -4.35 -9.15
CA ILE A 435 11.30 -4.14 -9.58
C ILE A 435 12.25 -4.47 -8.43
N LYS A 436 12.05 -3.85 -7.27
CA LYS A 436 12.97 -3.91 -6.15
C LYS A 436 12.22 -4.03 -4.84
N GLN A 437 12.75 -4.86 -3.95
CA GLN A 437 12.28 -4.97 -2.57
C GLN A 437 13.46 -4.96 -1.61
N ASN A 438 13.26 -4.30 -0.47
CA ASN A 438 14.22 -4.28 0.63
C ASN A 438 13.69 -4.95 1.91
N LEU A 439 12.50 -5.58 1.84
CA LEU A 439 11.82 -6.21 2.98
C LEU A 439 12.52 -7.47 3.49
N ILE A 440 13.14 -8.24 2.60
CA ILE A 440 13.83 -9.48 2.93
C ILE A 440 15.31 -9.32 2.64
N ARG A 441 16.12 -9.74 3.62
CA ARG A 441 17.58 -9.70 3.55
C ARG A 441 18.18 -11.06 3.86
N LEU A 442 19.34 -11.35 3.29
CA LEU A 442 20.14 -12.53 3.60
C LEU A 442 21.21 -12.18 4.63
N ASN A 443 21.27 -12.94 5.72
CA ASN A 443 22.40 -12.95 6.66
C ASN A 443 23.08 -14.33 6.64
N HIS A 444 24.20 -14.47 7.37
CA HIS A 444 24.94 -15.73 7.48
C HIS A 444 24.13 -16.91 8.05
N SER A 445 23.05 -16.65 8.80
CA SER A 445 22.18 -17.65 9.45
C SER A 445 20.86 -17.94 8.72
N GLY A 446 20.52 -17.24 7.63
CA GLY A 446 19.26 -17.45 6.92
C GLY A 446 18.65 -16.19 6.29
N LEU A 447 17.41 -16.31 5.82
CA LEU A 447 16.58 -15.16 5.39
C LEU A 447 15.95 -14.50 6.60
N PHE A 448 16.07 -13.17 6.69
CA PHE A 448 15.45 -12.37 7.73
C PHE A 448 14.52 -11.35 7.10
N VAL A 449 13.38 -11.13 7.77
CA VAL A 449 12.36 -10.17 7.38
C VAL A 449 12.58 -8.90 8.18
N THR A 450 12.77 -7.78 7.50
CA THR A 450 12.94 -6.48 8.16
C THR A 450 11.59 -5.76 8.33
N LEU A 451 10.68 -6.41 9.06
CA LEU A 451 9.40 -5.84 9.50
C LEU A 451 9.46 -5.65 11.02
N GLY A 452 9.61 -4.39 11.44
CA GLY A 452 9.74 -4.00 12.84
C GLY A 452 9.64 -2.49 13.01
N ARG A 453 9.12 -2.01 14.14
CA ARG A 453 9.10 -0.56 14.44
C ARG A 453 10.52 0.01 14.34
N GLY A 454 10.69 1.04 13.51
CA GLY A 454 11.97 1.68 13.24
C GLY A 454 12.81 1.06 12.11
N GLN A 455 12.35 -0.02 11.46
CA GLN A 455 12.99 -0.58 10.27
C GLN A 455 12.34 -0.04 9.00
N GLN A 456 13.16 0.54 8.13
CA GLN A 456 12.70 1.14 6.87
C GLN A 456 12.62 0.08 5.76
N SER A 457 11.42 -0.13 5.24
CA SER A 457 11.18 -1.03 4.11
C SER A 457 10.60 -0.26 2.93
N ARG A 458 11.00 -0.64 1.72
CA ARG A 458 10.50 -0.06 0.46
C ARG A 458 10.28 -1.12 -0.60
N MET A 459 9.24 -0.92 -1.40
CA MET A 459 8.83 -1.76 -2.52
C MET A 459 8.65 -0.87 -3.76
N GLU A 460 9.42 -1.13 -4.81
CA GLU A 460 9.42 -0.34 -6.04
C GLU A 460 8.76 -1.15 -7.16
N TYR A 461 7.81 -0.53 -7.86
CA TYR A 461 7.01 -1.13 -8.90
C TYR A 461 7.06 -0.33 -10.20
N LEU A 462 6.80 -1.01 -11.33
CA LEU A 462 6.69 -0.38 -12.64
C LEU A 462 5.29 -0.55 -13.20
N ASN A 463 4.70 0.52 -13.70
CA ASN A 463 3.50 0.43 -14.52
C ASN A 463 3.91 0.11 -15.97
N PRO A 464 3.58 -1.08 -16.51
CA PRO A 464 4.02 -1.49 -17.85
C PRO A 464 3.34 -0.71 -18.98
N ARG A 465 2.25 0.02 -18.70
CA ARG A 465 1.51 0.77 -19.74
C ARG A 465 2.13 2.12 -20.05
N ASN A 466 2.64 2.82 -19.05
CA ASN A 466 3.15 4.20 -19.16
C ASN A 466 4.59 4.37 -18.63
N ASN A 467 5.24 3.28 -18.19
CA ASN A 467 6.58 3.29 -17.58
C ASN A 467 6.71 4.19 -16.33
N GLU A 468 5.61 4.52 -15.67
CA GLU A 468 5.65 5.22 -14.39
C GLU A 468 6.12 4.28 -13.29
N THR A 469 6.87 4.84 -12.34
CA THR A 469 7.38 4.09 -11.18
C THR A 469 6.65 4.54 -9.93
N PHE A 470 6.29 3.59 -9.08
CA PHE A 470 5.69 3.90 -7.78
C PHE A 470 6.36 3.09 -6.68
N VAL A 471 6.46 3.73 -5.51
CA VAL A 471 7.22 3.23 -4.38
C VAL A 471 6.34 3.23 -3.15
N LEU A 472 6.15 2.05 -2.56
CA LEU A 472 5.48 1.89 -1.28
C LEU A 472 6.54 1.83 -0.17
N TYR A 473 6.50 2.78 0.75
CA TYR A 473 7.36 2.89 1.92
C TYR A 473 6.62 2.41 3.16
N TYR A 474 7.36 1.75 4.06
CA TYR A 474 6.92 1.36 5.39
C TYR A 474 7.83 1.97 6.45
N ASN A 475 7.24 2.67 7.42
CA ASN A 475 7.90 3.37 8.52
C ASN A 475 9.07 4.25 8.05
N SER A 476 8.89 4.87 6.88
CA SER A 476 9.91 5.63 6.17
C SER A 476 9.26 6.66 5.25
N LEU A 477 9.94 7.79 5.07
CA LEU A 477 9.57 8.82 4.11
C LEU A 477 10.53 8.76 2.91
N PRO A 478 10.09 9.17 1.71
CA PRO A 478 10.98 9.48 0.60
C PRO A 478 12.18 10.32 1.02
N SER A 479 13.37 10.01 0.49
CA SER A 479 14.66 10.54 0.99
C SER A 479 14.81 12.07 0.93
N LYS A 480 13.91 12.78 0.26
CA LYS A 480 13.92 14.23 0.10
C LYS A 480 12.90 14.97 0.97
N GLU A 481 12.13 14.24 1.76
CA GLU A 481 11.12 14.80 2.65
C GLU A 481 11.71 15.06 4.03
N VAL A 482 11.34 16.20 4.60
CA VAL A 482 11.83 16.67 5.89
C VAL A 482 10.64 17.05 6.76
N THR A 483 10.76 16.81 8.06
CA THR A 483 9.81 17.25 9.07
C THR A 483 10.46 18.35 9.90
N PRO A 484 10.32 19.64 9.52
CA PRO A 484 11.09 20.73 10.13
C PRO A 484 10.71 21.04 11.58
N THR A 485 9.54 20.60 12.04
CA THR A 485 9.03 20.89 13.38
C THR A 485 9.21 19.72 14.34
N LEU A 486 8.43 18.67 14.18
CA LEU A 486 8.43 17.47 15.01
C LEU A 486 8.65 16.25 14.12
N PRO A 487 9.36 15.20 14.61
CA PRO A 487 9.52 13.97 13.85
C PRO A 487 8.14 13.34 13.60
N GLN A 488 7.70 13.35 12.34
CA GLN A 488 6.49 12.65 11.89
C GLN A 488 6.90 11.37 11.18
N ARG A 489 6.30 10.24 11.56
CA ARG A 489 6.55 8.94 10.93
C ARG A 489 5.20 8.27 10.64
N PRO A 490 4.66 8.43 9.43
CA PRO A 490 3.50 7.65 9.01
C PRO A 490 3.86 6.18 8.83
N ASP A 491 2.86 5.31 8.96
CA ASP A 491 3.06 3.86 8.85
C ASP A 491 3.37 3.46 7.40
N ASN A 492 2.53 3.86 6.44
CA ASN A 492 2.75 3.62 5.02
C ASN A 492 2.68 4.89 4.19
N VAL A 493 3.57 5.02 3.19
CA VAL A 493 3.54 6.10 2.21
C VAL A 493 3.66 5.52 0.81
N LEU A 494 2.71 5.85 -0.06
CA LEU A 494 2.75 5.54 -1.48
C LEU A 494 3.20 6.77 -2.27
N SER A 495 4.38 6.70 -2.87
CA SER A 495 4.90 7.74 -3.77
C SER A 495 4.72 7.31 -5.23
N LEU A 496 4.09 8.17 -6.03
CA LEU A 496 3.88 7.98 -7.46
C LEU A 496 4.79 8.96 -8.23
N MET A 497 5.72 8.45 -9.04
CA MET A 497 6.47 9.27 -9.98
C MET A 497 5.76 9.30 -11.33
N LYS A 498 5.12 10.42 -11.64
CA LYS A 498 4.44 10.64 -12.92
C LYS A 498 5.30 11.49 -13.85
N VAL A 499 5.23 11.21 -15.15
CA VAL A 499 5.97 11.95 -16.17
C VAL A 499 5.02 12.90 -16.88
N ASP A 500 5.30 14.19 -16.81
CA ASP A 500 4.50 15.26 -17.41
C ASP A 500 5.40 16.17 -18.25
N ALA A 501 5.14 16.26 -19.56
CA ALA A 501 5.95 17.02 -20.52
C ALA A 501 7.48 16.80 -20.42
N GLY A 502 7.92 15.57 -20.08
CA GLY A 502 9.33 15.21 -19.90
C GLY A 502 9.91 15.52 -18.50
N GLN A 503 9.14 16.15 -17.61
CA GLN A 503 9.51 16.38 -16.21
C GLN A 503 8.89 15.30 -15.31
N LYS A 504 9.67 14.80 -14.34
CA LYS A 504 9.20 13.82 -13.36
C LYS A 504 8.66 14.56 -12.13
N LYS A 505 7.37 14.40 -11.85
CA LYS A 505 6.70 14.94 -10.65
C LYS A 505 6.41 13.79 -9.68
N GLU A 506 6.68 14.03 -8.40
CA GLU A 506 6.44 13.07 -7.33
C GLU A 506 5.15 13.43 -6.59
N TYR A 507 4.25 12.47 -6.43
CA TYR A 507 2.99 12.62 -5.70
C TYR A 507 2.93 11.58 -4.58
N SER A 508 3.00 12.03 -3.33
CA SER A 508 3.00 11.15 -2.15
C SER A 508 1.64 11.13 -1.45
N PHE A 509 1.19 9.93 -1.07
CA PHE A 509 -0.06 9.66 -0.34
C PHE A 509 0.22 8.82 0.91
N ILE A 510 -0.40 9.18 2.03
CA ILE A 510 -0.20 8.50 3.32
C ILE A 510 -1.34 7.52 3.58
N PHE A 511 -0.99 6.30 3.99
CA PHE A 511 -1.92 5.27 4.44
C PHE A 511 -1.50 4.79 5.83
N ASP A 512 -2.14 5.33 6.86
CA ASP A 512 -1.75 5.11 8.24
C ASP A 512 -2.67 4.07 8.90
N ALA A 513 -2.11 3.01 9.45
CA ALA A 513 -2.89 1.93 10.03
C ALA A 513 -3.23 2.27 11.49
N LYS A 514 -4.51 2.19 11.83
CA LYS A 514 -4.98 2.44 13.19
C LYS A 514 -5.92 1.33 13.63
N TYR A 515 -5.46 0.51 14.57
CA TYR A 515 -6.29 -0.47 15.27
C TYR A 515 -7.19 0.23 16.31
N LYS A 516 -8.07 1.10 15.81
CA LYS A 516 -9.05 1.86 16.59
C LYS A 516 -10.33 1.97 15.78
N LEU A 517 -11.47 1.78 16.43
CA LEU A 517 -12.79 1.87 15.84
C LEU A 517 -13.74 2.49 16.86
N ASN A 518 -14.59 3.41 16.42
CA ASN A 518 -15.73 3.88 17.18
C ASN A 518 -16.98 3.16 16.68
N ALA A 519 -17.64 2.39 17.53
CA ALA A 519 -18.85 1.65 17.17
C ALA A 519 -20.11 2.53 17.06
N ALA A 520 -20.01 3.84 17.29
CA ALA A 520 -21.16 4.75 17.35
C ALA A 520 -22.26 4.26 18.31
N VAL A 521 -21.84 3.85 19.52
CA VAL A 521 -22.75 3.35 20.57
C VAL A 521 -23.85 4.39 20.84
N GLU A 522 -25.10 3.94 20.91
CA GLU A 522 -26.26 4.81 21.15
C GLU A 522 -26.07 5.67 22.41
N GLY A 523 -26.36 6.97 22.28
CA GLY A 523 -26.15 7.95 23.35
C GLY A 523 -24.73 8.52 23.47
N SER A 524 -23.77 8.04 22.67
CA SER A 524 -22.42 8.63 22.62
C SER A 524 -22.36 9.92 21.79
N PRO A 525 -21.42 10.85 22.07
CA PRO A 525 -21.19 12.04 21.25
C PRO A 525 -20.85 11.73 19.79
N TYR A 526 -20.24 10.57 19.54
CA TYR A 526 -19.89 10.13 18.18
C TYR A 526 -21.15 9.70 17.41
N ALA A 527 -22.05 8.96 18.05
CA ALA A 527 -23.31 8.52 17.43
C ALA A 527 -24.19 9.71 17.04
N SER A 528 -24.24 10.77 17.86
CA SER A 528 -25.03 11.97 17.51
C SER A 528 -24.44 12.75 16.34
N ALA A 529 -23.12 12.74 16.15
CA ALA A 529 -22.45 13.45 15.07
C ALA A 529 -22.43 12.68 13.75
N TYR A 530 -22.19 11.36 13.77
CA TYR A 530 -21.91 10.56 12.57
C TYR A 530 -22.88 9.40 12.33
N LEU A 531 -23.68 9.01 13.34
CA LEU A 531 -24.71 7.95 13.33
C LEU A 531 -24.23 6.52 13.03
N LYS A 532 -23.08 6.34 12.37
CA LYS A 532 -22.55 5.05 11.91
C LYS A 532 -21.15 4.80 12.47
N PRO A 533 -20.72 3.53 12.58
CA PRO A 533 -19.36 3.21 13.02
C PRO A 533 -18.29 3.78 12.09
N GLY A 534 -17.14 4.14 12.66
CA GLY A 534 -16.04 4.75 11.90
C GLY A 534 -14.78 5.02 12.70
N PRO A 535 -13.77 5.67 12.10
CA PRO A 535 -12.51 6.02 12.76
C PRO A 535 -12.72 7.08 13.86
N GLN A 536 -11.76 7.20 14.78
CA GLN A 536 -11.75 8.27 15.79
C GLN A 536 -11.38 9.61 15.13
N GLU A 537 -11.95 10.71 15.63
CA GLU A 537 -11.65 12.06 15.12
C GLU A 537 -10.17 12.42 15.29
N GLU A 538 -9.54 11.99 16.38
CA GLU A 538 -8.11 12.19 16.65
C GLU A 538 -7.21 11.57 15.57
N ASP A 539 -7.60 10.42 15.03
CA ASP A 539 -6.84 9.73 13.99
C ASP A 539 -6.95 10.50 12.66
N ILE A 540 -8.11 11.08 12.34
CA ILE A 540 -8.30 11.98 11.19
C ILE A 540 -7.51 13.29 11.36
N ASN A 541 -7.49 13.86 12.57
CA ASN A 541 -6.67 15.04 12.88
C ASN A 541 -5.18 14.77 12.70
N THR A 542 -4.73 13.56 13.01
CA THR A 542 -3.35 13.12 12.76
C THR A 542 -3.03 13.12 11.26
N MET A 543 -4.00 12.78 10.40
CA MET A 543 -3.81 12.85 8.93
C MET A 543 -3.64 14.28 8.43
N HIS A 544 -4.40 15.24 8.97
CA HIS A 544 -4.19 16.67 8.68
C HIS A 544 -2.78 17.12 9.10
N ARG A 545 -2.32 16.68 10.28
CA ARG A 545 -0.96 16.96 10.76
C ARG A 545 0.09 16.40 9.81
N TYR A 546 -0.02 15.13 9.39
CA TYR A 546 0.96 14.52 8.50
C TYR A 546 1.00 15.21 7.13
N ARG A 547 -0.17 15.48 6.54
CA ARG A 547 -0.26 16.15 5.23
C ARG A 547 0.43 17.51 5.23
N ASP A 548 0.27 18.28 6.31
CA ASP A 548 0.75 19.66 6.35
C ASP A 548 2.19 19.77 6.93
N ALA A 549 2.61 18.85 7.80
CA ALA A 549 3.92 18.89 8.46
C ALA A 549 5.06 18.21 7.67
N ILE A 550 4.75 17.29 6.74
CA ILE A 550 5.76 16.63 5.90
C ILE A 550 5.96 17.43 4.62
N VAL A 551 7.15 18.02 4.49
CA VAL A 551 7.46 18.96 3.41
C VAL A 551 8.70 18.54 2.63
N HIS A 552 8.73 18.91 1.35
CA HIS A 552 9.89 18.76 0.49
C HIS A 552 10.71 20.07 0.49
N ALA A 553 12.00 19.98 0.79
CA ALA A 553 12.91 21.12 0.72
C ALA A 553 13.41 21.28 -0.73
N SER A 554 12.77 22.17 -1.50
CA SER A 554 13.10 22.46 -2.90
C SER A 554 14.34 23.38 -3.00
N THR A 555 14.54 24.26 -2.02
CA THR A 555 15.74 25.11 -1.85
C THR A 555 15.94 25.37 -0.34
N ALA A 556 17.12 25.82 0.11
CA ALA A 556 17.44 26.02 1.54
C ALA A 556 16.40 26.85 2.33
N GLU A 557 15.58 27.66 1.66
CA GLU A 557 14.58 28.55 2.27
C GLU A 557 13.13 28.32 1.78
N LYS A 558 12.89 27.34 0.90
CA LYS A 558 11.54 27.09 0.35
C LYS A 558 11.11 25.63 0.56
N TYR A 559 10.05 25.49 1.35
CA TYR A 559 9.38 24.22 1.60
C TYR A 559 8.12 24.12 0.76
N GLU A 560 8.00 23.04 0.02
CA GLU A 560 6.81 22.68 -0.74
C GLU A 560 6.10 21.53 -0.03
N ARG A 561 4.77 21.48 -0.14
CA ARG A 561 4.01 20.37 0.40
C ARG A 561 4.30 19.13 -0.42
N SER A 562 4.78 18.07 0.23
CA SER A 562 5.08 16.80 -0.44
C SER A 562 3.86 15.87 -0.51
N MET A 563 3.00 15.95 0.51
CA MET A 563 1.87 15.04 0.70
C MET A 563 0.58 15.60 0.10
N PHE A 564 -0.01 14.86 -0.83
CA PHE A 564 -1.24 15.24 -1.53
C PHE A 564 -2.51 14.70 -0.86
N GLY A 565 -2.39 13.63 -0.08
CA GLY A 565 -3.50 13.03 0.65
C GLY A 565 -3.02 12.15 1.80
N ALA A 566 -3.90 11.98 2.78
CA ALA A 566 -3.61 11.19 3.98
C ALA A 566 -4.88 10.47 4.46
N TYR A 567 -4.76 9.15 4.62
CA TYR A 567 -5.89 8.26 4.84
C TYR A 567 -5.63 7.32 6.02
N VAL A 568 -6.64 7.15 6.87
CA VAL A 568 -6.63 6.16 7.97
C VAL A 568 -7.15 4.82 7.48
N LEU A 569 -6.42 3.73 7.71
CA LEU A 569 -6.87 2.36 7.52
C LEU A 569 -7.31 1.79 8.87
N PHE A 570 -8.58 1.40 9.00
CA PHE A 570 -9.15 0.96 10.29
C PHE A 570 -9.95 -0.36 10.16
N PRO A 571 -10.00 -1.18 11.22
CA PRO A 571 -10.56 -2.53 11.15
C PRO A 571 -12.10 -2.48 11.16
N TYR A 572 -12.72 -2.50 9.98
CA TYR A 572 -14.18 -2.55 9.84
C TYR A 572 -14.59 -3.33 8.60
N GLY A 573 -15.60 -4.20 8.73
CA GLY A 573 -15.97 -5.17 7.70
C GLY A 573 -17.02 -4.70 6.69
N ASP A 574 -17.89 -3.74 7.07
CA ASP A 574 -19.02 -3.32 6.23
C ASP A 574 -18.65 -2.12 5.34
N GLU A 575 -18.10 -2.41 4.16
CA GLU A 575 -17.72 -1.36 3.19
C GLU A 575 -18.92 -0.56 2.68
N GLU A 576 -20.09 -1.20 2.51
CA GLU A 576 -21.28 -0.56 1.93
C GLU A 576 -21.86 0.46 2.90
N GLN A 577 -21.98 0.10 4.18
CA GLN A 577 -22.42 1.04 5.22
C GLN A 577 -21.47 2.24 5.33
N PHE A 578 -20.15 1.99 5.19
CA PHE A 578 -19.14 3.03 5.30
C PHE A 578 -19.02 3.96 4.09
N ARG A 579 -19.43 3.55 2.87
CA ARG A 579 -19.45 4.43 1.69
C ARG A 579 -20.28 5.71 1.88
N GLU A 580 -21.29 5.65 2.73
CA GLU A 580 -22.13 6.81 3.04
C GLU A 580 -21.56 7.68 4.17
N HIS A 581 -20.51 7.22 4.86
CA HIS A 581 -19.93 7.89 6.01
C HIS A 581 -19.30 9.24 5.66
N HIS A 582 -19.33 10.18 6.61
CA HIS A 582 -18.75 11.53 6.45
C HIS A 582 -17.27 11.48 6.05
N PHE A 583 -16.46 10.68 6.76
CA PHE A 583 -15.02 10.51 6.51
C PHE A 583 -14.66 9.76 5.22
N TYR A 584 -15.59 9.04 4.60
CA TYR A 584 -15.38 8.51 3.25
C TYR A 584 -15.62 9.61 2.21
N ARG A 585 -16.70 10.38 2.38
CA ARG A 585 -17.04 11.52 1.49
C ARG A 585 -16.00 12.64 1.56
N SER A 586 -15.32 12.82 2.68
CA SER A 586 -14.26 13.83 2.83
C SER A 586 -13.04 13.55 1.95
N ILE A 587 -12.80 12.29 1.55
CA ILE A 587 -11.70 11.90 0.67
C ILE A 587 -11.79 12.64 -0.66
N ARG A 588 -12.98 12.65 -1.28
CA ARG A 588 -13.22 13.38 -2.54
C ARG A 588 -13.16 14.90 -2.40
N LYS A 589 -13.34 15.44 -1.18
CA LYS A 589 -13.39 16.89 -0.95
C LYS A 589 -12.04 17.49 -0.55
N LEU A 590 -11.28 16.78 0.28
CA LEU A 590 -10.09 17.30 0.97
C LEU A 590 -8.87 16.39 0.86
N ASN A 591 -8.97 15.24 0.17
CA ASN A 591 -7.95 14.19 0.14
C ASN A 591 -7.54 13.69 1.53
N VAL A 592 -8.41 13.85 2.52
CA VAL A 592 -8.22 13.35 3.89
C VAL A 592 -9.47 12.61 4.31
N GLY A 593 -9.30 11.42 4.87
CA GLY A 593 -10.41 10.58 5.31
C GLY A 593 -9.94 9.23 5.81
N ALA A 594 -10.79 8.22 5.67
CA ALA A 594 -10.48 6.87 6.13
C ALA A 594 -11.07 5.80 5.21
N PHE A 595 -10.50 4.61 5.27
CA PHE A 595 -10.99 3.42 4.59
C PHE A 595 -11.09 2.25 5.58
N PRO A 596 -12.21 1.49 5.53
CA PRO A 596 -12.29 0.20 6.19
C PRO A 596 -11.29 -0.74 5.50
N PHE A 597 -10.53 -1.49 6.29
CA PHE A 597 -9.53 -2.38 5.73
C PHE A 597 -9.39 -3.65 6.57
N LEU A 598 -9.94 -4.74 6.06
CA LEU A 598 -9.86 -6.09 6.63
C LEU A 598 -9.71 -7.13 5.51
N PRO A 599 -9.30 -8.37 5.81
CA PRO A 599 -9.15 -9.41 4.80
C PRO A 599 -10.38 -9.61 3.89
N ASN A 600 -11.58 -9.40 4.45
CA ASN A 600 -12.86 -9.53 3.76
C ASN A 600 -13.40 -8.19 3.21
N ALA A 601 -12.72 -7.06 3.48
CA ALA A 601 -13.12 -5.71 3.12
C ALA A 601 -11.90 -4.92 2.58
N THR A 602 -11.52 -5.19 1.33
CA THR A 602 -10.40 -4.51 0.65
C THR A 602 -10.80 -3.74 -0.62
N SER A 603 -12.06 -3.83 -1.05
CA SER A 603 -12.48 -3.38 -2.39
C SER A 603 -12.40 -1.86 -2.52
N LEU A 604 -12.75 -1.13 -1.45
CA LEU A 604 -12.68 0.34 -1.45
C LEU A 604 -11.25 0.85 -1.61
N VAL A 605 -10.30 0.24 -0.91
CA VAL A 605 -8.88 0.59 -1.00
C VAL A 605 -8.33 0.21 -2.36
N GLU A 606 -8.67 -0.97 -2.88
CA GLU A 606 -8.21 -1.42 -4.20
C GLU A 606 -8.69 -0.48 -5.32
N GLN A 607 -9.97 -0.11 -5.32
CA GLN A 607 -10.53 0.84 -6.28
C GLN A 607 -9.84 2.20 -6.19
N PHE A 608 -9.55 2.67 -4.98
CA PHE A 608 -8.89 3.94 -4.76
C PHE A 608 -7.42 3.93 -5.21
N LEU A 609 -6.68 2.86 -4.96
CA LEU A 609 -5.31 2.68 -5.47
C LEU A 609 -5.28 2.68 -7.00
N ASP A 610 -6.24 2.00 -7.63
CA ASP A 610 -6.38 2.03 -9.10
C ASP A 610 -6.67 3.46 -9.59
N GLU A 611 -7.56 4.19 -8.93
CA GLU A 611 -7.87 5.59 -9.26
C GLU A 611 -6.64 6.50 -9.11
N LEU A 612 -5.81 6.31 -8.09
CA LEU A 612 -4.58 7.09 -7.88
C LEU A 612 -3.53 6.86 -8.96
N ILE A 613 -3.35 5.59 -9.35
CA ILE A 613 -2.34 5.19 -10.34
C ILE A 613 -2.78 5.55 -11.76
N GLN A 614 -4.08 5.45 -12.08
CA GLN A 614 -4.60 5.79 -13.41
C GLN A 614 -4.79 7.29 -13.64
N ASP A 615 -4.87 8.08 -12.58
CA ASP A 615 -5.09 9.53 -12.69
C ASP A 615 -3.99 10.25 -13.48
N SER A 616 -4.35 11.30 -14.22
CA SER A 616 -3.37 12.17 -14.86
C SER A 616 -2.62 13.04 -13.82
N PRO A 617 -1.42 13.56 -14.15
CA PRO A 617 -0.71 14.50 -13.28
C PRO A 617 -1.54 15.74 -12.89
N GLU A 618 -2.38 16.22 -13.81
CA GLU A 618 -3.29 17.35 -13.63
C GLU A 618 -4.41 17.01 -12.63
N LYS A 619 -5.08 15.87 -12.82
CA LYS A 619 -6.15 15.41 -11.92
C LYS A 619 -5.60 15.09 -10.52
N ALA A 620 -4.39 14.54 -10.43
CA ALA A 620 -3.71 14.31 -9.16
C ALA A 620 -3.42 15.64 -8.42
N TYR A 621 -3.12 16.71 -9.14
CA TYR A 621 -2.92 18.05 -8.58
C TYR A 621 -4.26 18.68 -8.13
N GLU A 622 -5.30 18.59 -8.95
CA GLU A 622 -6.64 19.17 -8.66
C GLU A 622 -7.32 18.57 -7.44
N ARG A 623 -6.98 17.34 -7.05
CA ARG A 623 -7.50 16.72 -5.83
C ARG A 623 -7.04 17.41 -4.54
N SER A 624 -5.97 18.20 -4.58
CA SER A 624 -5.49 18.93 -3.42
C SER A 624 -6.21 20.28 -3.30
N PRO A 625 -6.93 20.55 -2.19
CA PRO A 625 -7.60 21.83 -2.00
C PRO A 625 -6.56 22.95 -1.90
N SER A 626 -6.57 23.84 -2.89
CA SER A 626 -5.71 25.02 -2.89
C SER A 626 -6.20 26.04 -1.83
N PRO A 627 -5.28 26.76 -1.16
CA PRO A 627 -5.66 27.84 -0.26
C PRO A 627 -6.60 28.84 -0.93
N ARG A 628 -7.59 29.34 -0.17
CA ARG A 628 -8.51 30.38 -0.66
C ARG A 628 -7.69 31.61 -1.04
N GLY A 629 -7.77 32.02 -2.31
CA GLY A 629 -6.95 33.11 -2.87
C GLY A 629 -5.86 32.63 -3.84
N THR A 630 -5.53 31.34 -3.88
CA THR A 630 -4.62 30.76 -4.88
C THR A 630 -5.19 30.85 -6.30
N GLN A 631 -6.51 30.65 -6.47
CA GLN A 631 -7.19 30.88 -7.75
C GLN A 631 -7.17 32.35 -8.17
N ALA A 632 -7.41 33.31 -7.26
CA ALA A 632 -7.29 34.74 -7.58
C ALA A 632 -5.82 35.13 -7.84
N TYR A 633 -4.86 34.50 -7.15
CA TYR A 633 -3.43 34.67 -7.36
C TYR A 633 -3.00 34.15 -8.74
N TYR A 634 -3.49 32.99 -9.19
CA TYR A 634 -3.21 32.41 -10.51
C TYR A 634 -4.04 33.02 -11.64
N GLN A 635 -5.32 33.39 -11.42
CA GLN A 635 -6.14 34.17 -12.36
C GLN A 635 -5.49 35.52 -12.67
N ASN A 636 -4.92 36.18 -11.65
CA ASN A 636 -4.14 37.41 -11.85
C ASN A 636 -2.79 37.16 -12.55
N LYS A 637 -2.31 35.91 -12.60
CA LYS A 637 -0.99 35.56 -13.15
C LYS A 637 -1.06 35.05 -14.59
N LEU A 638 -2.24 34.63 -15.07
CA LEU A 638 -2.41 33.95 -16.35
C LEU A 638 -3.72 34.37 -17.06
N VAL A 639 -3.71 35.45 -17.85
CA VAL A 639 -4.33 35.50 -19.21
C VAL A 639 -5.33 36.62 -19.57
N ASP A 640 -6.19 37.20 -18.73
CA ASP A 640 -7.12 38.22 -19.29
C ASP A 640 -6.58 39.66 -19.22
N LYS A 641 -6.18 40.20 -20.39
CA LYS A 641 -5.89 41.63 -20.58
C LYS A 641 -7.19 42.44 -20.54
N ASN A 642 -7.81 42.49 -19.37
CA ASN A 642 -9.13 43.07 -19.14
C ASN A 642 -9.15 44.62 -19.06
N MET A 643 -8.01 45.28 -19.24
CA MET A 643 -7.87 46.73 -19.25
C MET A 643 -7.40 47.22 -20.63
N LEU A 644 -8.18 48.13 -21.21
CA LEU A 644 -7.84 48.85 -22.43
C LEU A 644 -7.34 50.26 -22.10
N ILE A 645 -6.20 50.64 -22.65
CA ILE A 645 -5.64 51.98 -22.50
C ILE A 645 -5.50 52.60 -23.88
N GLY A 646 -6.17 53.72 -24.12
CA GLY A 646 -6.12 54.40 -25.41
C GLY A 646 -5.68 55.85 -25.29
N SER A 647 -5.01 56.33 -26.34
CA SER A 647 -4.53 57.72 -26.39
C SER A 647 -5.66 58.69 -26.75
N VAL A 648 -5.77 59.80 -26.02
CA VAL A 648 -6.73 60.88 -26.28
C VAL A 648 -6.11 62.00 -27.11
N ARG A 649 -6.89 62.57 -28.04
CA ARG A 649 -6.43 63.53 -29.04
C ARG A 649 -6.29 64.96 -28.52
N GLY A 650 -6.91 65.33 -27.39
CA GLY A 650 -6.88 66.66 -26.79
C GLY A 650 -7.80 66.79 -25.56
N PRO A 651 -7.69 67.88 -24.78
CA PRO A 651 -8.40 68.06 -23.50
C PRO A 651 -9.93 68.10 -23.64
N GLU A 652 -10.44 68.59 -24.77
CA GLU A 652 -11.87 68.58 -25.08
C GLU A 652 -12.44 67.15 -25.10
N GLN A 653 -11.67 66.16 -25.59
CA GLN A 653 -12.11 64.77 -25.62
C GLN A 653 -12.27 64.18 -24.22
N ILE A 654 -11.44 64.60 -23.26
CA ILE A 654 -11.53 64.16 -21.86
C ILE A 654 -12.76 64.79 -21.20
N GLN A 655 -12.97 66.09 -21.39
CA GLN A 655 -14.15 66.77 -20.83
C GLN A 655 -15.46 66.16 -21.33
N VAL A 656 -15.53 65.85 -22.63
CA VAL A 656 -16.70 65.18 -23.23
C VAL A 656 -16.82 63.74 -22.73
N ALA A 657 -15.72 62.99 -22.61
CA ALA A 657 -15.73 61.63 -22.08
C ALA A 657 -16.22 61.59 -20.61
N LEU A 658 -15.80 62.54 -19.78
CA LEU A 658 -16.22 62.69 -18.38
C LEU A 658 -17.69 63.09 -18.27
N ALA A 659 -18.14 64.06 -19.08
CA ALA A 659 -19.52 64.57 -19.05
C ALA A 659 -20.56 63.55 -19.51
N TYR A 660 -20.25 62.80 -20.59
CA TYR A 660 -21.18 61.86 -21.21
C TYR A 660 -20.86 60.38 -20.91
N ARG A 661 -19.87 60.12 -20.04
CA ARG A 661 -19.48 58.78 -19.55
C ARG A 661 -19.26 57.74 -20.64
N PHE A 662 -18.49 58.10 -21.66
CA PHE A 662 -18.16 57.16 -22.73
C PHE A 662 -16.72 57.32 -23.21
N TYR A 663 -16.20 56.25 -23.81
CA TYR A 663 -14.95 56.24 -24.54
C TYR A 663 -15.17 55.63 -25.92
N HIS A 664 -14.48 56.13 -26.95
CA HIS A 664 -14.66 55.61 -28.31
C HIS A 664 -13.34 55.49 -29.05
N VAL A 665 -13.18 54.41 -29.80
CA VAL A 665 -11.97 54.14 -30.60
C VAL A 665 -12.36 53.57 -31.97
N PRO A 666 -11.58 53.83 -33.03
CA PRO A 666 -11.83 53.22 -34.34
C PRO A 666 -11.76 51.69 -34.25
N LEU A 667 -12.71 50.97 -34.88
CA LEU A 667 -12.69 49.51 -34.92
C LEU A 667 -11.42 48.97 -35.58
N ALA A 668 -10.86 49.71 -36.54
CA ALA A 668 -9.61 49.38 -37.23
C ALA A 668 -8.37 49.29 -36.31
N ASN A 669 -8.44 49.82 -35.08
CA ASN A 669 -7.34 49.73 -34.13
C ASN A 669 -7.33 48.38 -33.38
N PHE A 670 -8.38 47.57 -33.48
CA PHE A 670 -8.42 46.22 -32.93
C PHE A 670 -7.90 45.24 -33.98
N VAL A 671 -6.79 44.55 -33.68
CA VAL A 671 -6.24 43.47 -34.53
C VAL A 671 -7.14 42.23 -34.48
N ASP A 672 -7.74 41.97 -33.32
CA ASP A 672 -8.73 40.91 -33.10
C ASP A 672 -9.95 41.48 -32.36
N THR A 673 -11.13 41.33 -32.96
CA THR A 673 -12.40 41.80 -32.42
C THR A 673 -12.86 40.99 -31.19
N GLN A 674 -12.33 39.78 -30.97
CA GLN A 674 -12.65 38.98 -29.78
C GLN A 674 -12.16 39.63 -28.49
N VAL A 675 -11.07 40.40 -28.55
CA VAL A 675 -10.49 41.10 -27.38
C VAL A 675 -11.48 42.10 -26.78
N ILE A 676 -12.39 42.66 -27.60
CA ILE A 676 -13.41 43.62 -27.13
C ILE A 676 -14.32 42.99 -26.07
N THR A 677 -14.63 41.69 -26.18
CA THR A 677 -15.49 40.98 -25.23
C THR A 677 -14.86 40.77 -23.85
N GLN A 678 -13.53 40.89 -23.74
CA GLN A 678 -12.77 40.65 -22.51
C GLN A 678 -12.47 41.95 -21.76
N ILE A 679 -12.79 43.11 -22.34
CA ILE A 679 -12.47 44.42 -21.76
C ILE A 679 -13.52 44.79 -20.71
N GLU A 680 -13.09 44.83 -19.46
CA GLU A 680 -13.91 45.25 -18.32
C GLU A 680 -13.65 46.71 -17.92
N TYR A 681 -12.45 47.23 -18.24
CA TYR A 681 -12.02 48.56 -17.85
C TYR A 681 -11.38 49.32 -19.02
N VAL A 682 -11.57 50.63 -19.03
CA VAL A 682 -10.95 51.54 -20.01
C VAL A 682 -10.25 52.67 -19.27
N ALA A 683 -9.04 53.03 -19.71
CA ALA A 683 -8.29 54.17 -19.22
C ALA A 683 -7.84 55.09 -20.36
N MET A 684 -7.70 56.38 -20.04
CA MET A 684 -7.33 57.43 -21.01
C MET A 684 -5.89 57.88 -20.78
N CYS A 685 -5.06 57.78 -21.83
CA CYS A 685 -3.67 58.23 -21.81
C CYS A 685 -3.50 59.62 -22.43
N GLU A 686 -3.06 60.56 -21.61
CA GLU A 686 -2.82 61.98 -21.90
C GLU A 686 -1.41 62.18 -22.47
N SER A 687 -1.32 62.42 -23.79
CA SER A 687 -0.02 62.51 -24.49
C SER A 687 0.75 63.81 -24.19
N ARG A 688 2.07 63.72 -24.07
CA ARG A 688 2.96 64.86 -23.79
C ARG A 688 2.77 66.04 -24.76
N ARG A 689 2.81 65.79 -26.08
CA ARG A 689 2.77 66.86 -27.11
C ARG A 689 1.54 67.78 -27.06
N LYS A 690 0.43 67.35 -26.44
CA LYS A 690 -0.85 68.07 -26.48
C LYS A 690 -1.36 68.51 -25.12
N PHE A 691 -0.78 67.98 -24.04
CA PHE A 691 -1.20 68.25 -22.66
C PHE A 691 -0.08 68.87 -21.80
N GLU A 692 1.11 69.14 -22.36
CA GLU A 692 2.24 69.78 -21.66
C GLU A 692 1.88 71.14 -21.07
N ALA A 693 1.01 71.93 -21.73
CA ALA A 693 0.54 73.23 -21.24
C ALA A 693 -0.40 73.14 -20.02
N LEU A 694 -0.97 71.96 -19.72
CA LEU A 694 -1.90 71.71 -18.62
C LEU A 694 -1.24 71.04 -17.41
N GLY A 695 0.06 70.71 -17.48
CA GLY A 695 0.81 70.07 -16.39
C GLY A 695 0.32 68.65 -16.02
N ARG A 696 -0.57 68.05 -16.82
CA ARG A 696 -1.14 66.72 -16.61
C ARG A 696 -0.77 65.83 -17.79
N THR A 697 0.16 64.90 -17.55
CA THR A 697 0.64 63.96 -18.57
C THR A 697 0.69 62.57 -17.98
N GLY A 698 0.17 61.57 -18.69
CA GLY A 698 0.10 60.20 -18.17
C GLY A 698 -1.29 59.60 -18.23
N ILE A 699 -1.57 58.64 -17.35
CA ILE A 699 -2.90 58.02 -17.23
C ILE A 699 -3.50 58.39 -15.88
N SER A 700 -4.48 59.29 -15.92
CA SER A 700 -5.13 59.86 -14.73
C SER A 700 -6.52 59.28 -14.51
N TYR A 701 -7.26 59.00 -15.59
CA TYR A 701 -8.65 58.56 -15.55
C TYR A 701 -8.82 57.13 -16.04
N TYR A 702 -9.60 56.35 -15.30
CA TYR A 702 -10.05 55.02 -15.69
C TYR A 702 -11.50 54.81 -15.26
N GLY A 703 -12.19 53.87 -15.89
CA GLY A 703 -13.57 53.56 -15.56
C GLY A 703 -13.97 52.15 -15.97
N LYS A 704 -14.99 51.61 -15.29
CA LYS A 704 -15.54 50.29 -15.58
C LYS A 704 -16.52 50.38 -16.75
N VAL A 705 -16.37 49.49 -17.72
CA VAL A 705 -17.27 49.39 -18.87
C VAL A 705 -18.60 48.78 -18.43
N ASP A 706 -19.69 49.47 -18.72
CA ASP A 706 -21.07 48.98 -18.52
C ASP A 706 -21.52 48.16 -19.73
N ARG A 707 -21.32 48.72 -20.92
CA ARG A 707 -21.63 48.09 -22.22
C ARG A 707 -20.76 48.66 -23.33
N TRP A 708 -20.63 47.92 -24.43
CA TRP A 708 -19.95 48.38 -25.63
C TRP A 708 -20.82 48.13 -26.86
N ASP A 709 -20.76 49.06 -27.81
CA ASP A 709 -21.53 49.00 -29.06
C ASP A 709 -20.62 49.34 -30.26
N ILE A 710 -20.80 48.65 -31.38
CA ILE A 710 -20.14 49.01 -32.65
C ILE A 710 -21.06 49.97 -33.39
N VAL A 711 -20.63 51.23 -33.53
CA VAL A 711 -21.42 52.31 -34.14
C VAL A 711 -20.65 52.99 -35.25
N LYS A 712 -21.38 53.56 -36.22
CA LYS A 712 -20.77 54.46 -37.21
C LYS A 712 -20.33 55.76 -36.52
N ARG A 713 -19.24 56.37 -37.00
CA ARG A 713 -18.71 57.61 -36.41
C ARG A 713 -19.74 58.75 -36.42
N SER A 714 -20.64 58.79 -37.39
CA SER A 714 -21.78 59.71 -37.46
C SER A 714 -22.76 59.61 -36.28
N ASN A 715 -22.83 58.44 -35.63
CA ASN A 715 -23.78 58.17 -34.55
C ASN A 715 -23.24 58.59 -33.17
N ILE A 716 -21.96 58.98 -33.09
CA ILE A 716 -21.37 59.56 -31.88
C ILE A 716 -21.59 61.08 -31.97
N THR A 717 -22.74 61.53 -31.46
CA THR A 717 -23.22 62.92 -31.56
C THR A 717 -22.49 63.86 -30.59
N GLU A 718 -21.86 63.32 -29.56
CA GLU A 718 -21.17 64.08 -28.50
C GLU A 718 -19.88 64.74 -28.99
N ILE A 719 -19.29 64.24 -30.09
CA ILE A 719 -18.10 64.82 -30.72
C ILE A 719 -18.36 64.91 -32.23
N PRO A 720 -18.41 66.11 -32.83
CA PRO A 720 -18.71 66.27 -34.24
C PRO A 720 -17.72 65.49 -35.12
N ALA A 721 -18.24 64.74 -36.09
CA ALA A 721 -17.44 63.95 -37.01
C ALA A 721 -17.02 64.80 -38.21
N GLU A 722 -15.77 64.65 -38.67
CA GLU A 722 -15.36 65.14 -39.99
C GLU A 722 -16.19 64.43 -41.07
N PRO A 723 -16.75 65.14 -42.08
CA PRO A 723 -17.63 64.56 -43.09
C PRO A 723 -17.02 63.35 -43.82
N GLN A 724 -15.70 63.37 -44.04
CA GLN A 724 -14.96 62.30 -44.72
C GLN A 724 -14.84 61.01 -43.89
N LYS A 725 -14.96 61.09 -42.56
CA LYS A 725 -14.78 59.95 -41.62
C LYS A 725 -16.08 59.45 -41.01
N ALA A 726 -17.21 60.03 -41.39
CA ALA A 726 -18.52 59.73 -40.82
C ALA A 726 -18.95 58.25 -40.99
N HIS A 727 -18.49 57.60 -42.05
CA HIS A 727 -18.83 56.20 -42.38
C HIS A 727 -18.00 55.15 -41.63
N LEU A 728 -16.89 55.54 -40.97
CA LEU A 728 -16.00 54.61 -40.29
C LEU A 728 -16.66 54.00 -39.05
N LEU A 729 -16.39 52.72 -38.79
CA LEU A 729 -16.87 52.00 -37.62
C LEU A 729 -15.99 52.28 -36.40
N TYR A 730 -16.66 52.51 -35.26
CA TYR A 730 -16.06 52.78 -33.97
C TYR A 730 -16.66 51.86 -32.92
N VAL A 731 -15.86 51.48 -31.94
CA VAL A 731 -16.33 50.84 -30.71
C VAL A 731 -16.59 51.94 -29.70
N LYS A 732 -17.83 52.08 -29.23
CA LYS A 732 -18.24 53.01 -28.17
C LYS A 732 -18.41 52.22 -26.88
N PHE A 733 -17.53 52.45 -25.90
CA PHE A 733 -17.64 51.94 -24.55
C PHE A 733 -18.43 52.93 -23.70
N THR A 734 -19.54 52.49 -23.13
CA THR A 734 -20.26 53.24 -22.08
C THR A 734 -19.65 52.88 -20.74
N VAL A 735 -19.30 53.88 -19.95
CA VAL A 735 -18.58 53.72 -18.68
C VAL A 735 -19.54 54.04 -17.53
N THR A 736 -19.53 53.25 -16.46
CA THR A 736 -20.43 53.48 -15.31
C THR A 736 -20.13 54.81 -14.63
N GLU A 737 -18.85 55.02 -14.32
CA GLU A 737 -18.29 56.23 -13.73
C GLU A 737 -16.79 56.32 -14.06
N TRP A 738 -16.29 57.54 -14.18
CA TRP A 738 -14.85 57.79 -14.30
C TRP A 738 -14.26 58.07 -12.94
N GLN A 739 -13.19 57.36 -12.63
CA GLN A 739 -12.41 57.50 -11.40
C GLN A 739 -11.06 58.12 -11.73
N GLU A 740 -10.66 59.11 -10.93
CA GLU A 740 -9.34 59.73 -10.99
C GLU A 740 -8.38 58.97 -10.07
N ARG A 741 -7.20 58.62 -10.57
CA ARG A 741 -6.14 58.03 -9.74
C ARG A 741 -5.53 59.10 -8.84
N THR A 742 -5.20 58.71 -7.61
CA THR A 742 -4.44 59.54 -6.67
C THR A 742 -3.05 59.90 -7.21
N GLU A 743 -2.42 58.95 -7.90
CA GLU A 743 -1.14 59.13 -8.59
C GLU A 743 -1.28 58.68 -10.05
N PRO A 744 -1.04 59.58 -11.03
CA PRO A 744 -1.13 59.25 -12.44
C PRO A 744 0.07 58.39 -12.88
N ILE A 745 -0.17 57.45 -13.81
CA ILE A 745 0.94 56.68 -14.42
C ILE A 745 1.73 57.61 -15.33
N ALA A 746 3.00 57.83 -15.03
CA ALA A 746 3.88 58.71 -15.77
C ALA A 746 4.27 58.13 -17.15
N LEU A 747 4.41 59.00 -18.15
CA LEU A 747 4.85 58.59 -19.48
C LEU A 747 6.33 58.17 -19.54
N ALA A 748 7.18 58.73 -18.68
CA ALA A 748 8.62 58.42 -18.57
C ALA A 748 9.39 58.39 -19.93
N GLY A 749 8.97 59.20 -20.91
CA GLY A 749 9.57 59.26 -22.25
C GLY A 749 8.96 58.29 -23.28
N GLN A 750 7.97 57.49 -22.90
CA GLN A 750 7.24 56.58 -23.77
C GLN A 750 5.81 57.07 -24.06
N GLY A 751 5.18 56.52 -25.10
CA GLY A 751 3.79 56.84 -25.46
C GLY A 751 3.01 55.63 -25.93
N ILE A 752 1.71 55.82 -26.17
CA ILE A 752 0.84 54.83 -26.82
C ILE A 752 0.55 55.32 -28.24
N TYR A 753 0.83 54.51 -29.25
CA TYR A 753 0.59 54.84 -30.66
C TYR A 753 -0.90 54.68 -31.02
N THR A 754 -1.51 53.57 -30.61
CA THR A 754 -2.90 53.19 -30.91
C THR A 754 -3.68 52.77 -29.67
N LEU A 755 -3.48 51.54 -29.20
CA LEU A 755 -4.16 50.93 -28.06
C LEU A 755 -3.19 50.00 -27.32
N LEU A 756 -3.16 50.09 -25.99
CA LEU A 756 -2.40 49.19 -25.13
C LEU A 756 -3.36 48.31 -24.33
N TYR A 757 -3.11 47.00 -24.35
CA TYR A 757 -3.85 46.02 -23.57
C TYR A 757 -3.00 45.56 -22.39
N THR A 758 -3.57 45.63 -21.19
CA THR A 758 -2.91 45.20 -19.95
C THR A 758 -3.94 44.60 -19.00
N SER A 759 -3.49 44.10 -17.85
CA SER A 759 -4.38 43.63 -16.79
C SER A 759 -4.67 44.75 -15.80
N LYS A 760 -5.86 44.76 -15.21
CA LYS A 760 -6.18 45.65 -14.08
C LYS A 760 -5.14 45.53 -12.96
N TYR A 761 -4.62 44.32 -12.72
CA TYR A 761 -3.59 44.04 -11.73
C TYR A 761 -2.30 44.86 -11.96
N MET A 762 -1.82 44.93 -13.20
CA MET A 762 -0.64 45.72 -13.56
C MET A 762 -0.95 47.21 -13.58
N PHE A 763 -2.12 47.59 -14.10
CA PHE A 763 -2.57 48.97 -14.11
C PHE A 763 -2.56 49.59 -12.70
N ASP A 764 -3.12 48.90 -11.70
CA ASP A 764 -3.21 49.41 -10.33
C ASP A 764 -1.87 49.59 -9.62
N ARG A 765 -0.82 48.98 -10.17
CA ARG A 765 0.50 48.95 -9.56
C ARG A 765 1.54 49.72 -10.35
N ALA A 766 1.34 49.97 -11.63
CA ALA A 766 2.32 50.68 -12.45
C ALA A 766 2.43 52.15 -12.03
N GLU A 767 3.68 52.63 -11.97
CA GLU A 767 4.03 54.05 -11.81
C GLU A 767 4.44 54.64 -13.15
N GLU A 768 5.12 53.87 -14.00
CA GLU A 768 5.49 54.25 -15.36
C GLU A 768 4.75 53.43 -16.43
N LEU A 769 4.55 54.05 -17.60
CA LEU A 769 3.86 53.43 -18.74
C LEU A 769 4.55 52.15 -19.23
N ALA A 770 5.88 52.08 -19.11
CA ALA A 770 6.69 50.93 -19.52
C ALA A 770 6.34 49.64 -18.76
N GLU A 771 5.96 49.76 -17.48
CA GLU A 771 5.65 48.62 -16.61
C GLU A 771 4.38 47.88 -17.05
N LEU A 772 3.49 48.55 -17.77
CA LEU A 772 2.23 47.98 -18.25
C LEU A 772 2.42 46.91 -19.34
N ARG A 773 3.64 46.81 -19.90
CA ARG A 773 4.04 45.86 -20.96
C ARG A 773 4.76 44.62 -20.42
N LEU A 774 4.81 44.43 -19.10
CA LEU A 774 5.37 43.22 -18.46
C LEU A 774 4.43 42.02 -18.64
N ASP A 775 4.51 41.40 -19.81
CA ASP A 775 3.65 40.27 -20.19
C ASP A 775 4.24 38.89 -19.81
N SER A 776 5.55 38.80 -19.51
CA SER A 776 6.22 37.53 -19.22
C SER A 776 6.35 37.27 -17.71
N GLU A 777 6.24 36.00 -17.29
CA GLU A 777 6.37 35.62 -15.88
C GLU A 777 7.77 35.95 -15.32
N ALA A 778 8.80 35.83 -16.16
CA ALA A 778 10.18 36.14 -15.78
C ALA A 778 10.39 37.64 -15.53
N ASP A 779 9.81 38.51 -16.37
CA ASP A 779 9.94 39.95 -16.23
C ASP A 779 9.10 40.47 -15.04
N LEU A 780 7.91 39.88 -14.83
CA LEU A 780 7.09 40.16 -13.65
C LEU A 780 7.76 39.75 -12.34
N ALA A 781 8.45 38.61 -12.31
CA ALA A 781 9.21 38.18 -11.14
C ALA A 781 10.37 39.14 -10.84
N LYS A 782 11.17 39.49 -11.85
CA LYS A 782 12.27 40.47 -11.73
C LYS A 782 11.78 41.84 -11.27
N TRP A 783 10.69 42.34 -11.84
CA TRP A 783 10.08 43.60 -11.45
C TRP A 783 9.59 43.58 -10.00
N ARG A 784 8.96 42.48 -9.55
CA ARG A 784 8.50 42.33 -8.15
C ARG A 784 9.66 42.32 -7.15
N GLU A 785 10.76 41.66 -7.49
CA GLU A 785 11.94 41.62 -6.62
C GLU A 785 12.63 42.99 -6.55
N LYS A 786 12.82 43.64 -7.70
CA LYS A 786 13.49 44.96 -7.77
C LYS A 786 12.67 46.08 -7.16
N ARG A 787 11.33 46.02 -7.25
CA ARG A 787 10.44 47.03 -6.64
C ARG A 787 10.49 47.05 -5.12
N ARG A 788 10.91 45.95 -4.48
CA ARG A 788 11.14 45.93 -3.03
C ARG A 788 12.37 46.75 -2.61
N LEU A 789 13.28 47.00 -3.54
CA LEU A 789 14.55 47.69 -3.30
C LEU A 789 14.49 49.18 -3.64
N GLY A 790 13.48 49.64 -4.37
CA GLY A 790 13.31 51.03 -4.76
C GLY A 790 12.45 51.19 -6.01
N LYS A 791 12.41 52.40 -6.55
CA LYS A 791 11.68 52.71 -7.79
C LYS A 791 12.29 51.96 -8.98
N VAL A 792 11.46 51.35 -9.82
CA VAL A 792 11.92 50.47 -10.91
C VAL A 792 11.74 51.14 -12.25
N LYS A 793 12.78 51.08 -13.09
CA LYS A 793 12.76 51.57 -14.47
C LYS A 793 12.76 50.40 -15.44
N VAL A 794 11.79 50.40 -16.35
CA VAL A 794 11.66 49.35 -17.38
C VAL A 794 12.05 49.93 -18.75
N LYS A 795 13.05 49.33 -19.40
CA LYS A 795 13.46 49.70 -20.76
C LYS A 795 12.83 48.75 -21.78
N LEU A 796 12.14 49.33 -22.76
CA LEU A 796 11.53 48.62 -23.88
C LEU A 796 12.34 48.82 -25.16
N ASP A 797 12.16 47.93 -26.13
CA ASP A 797 12.78 47.98 -27.45
C ASP A 797 12.19 49.05 -28.39
N ASN A 798 11.10 49.71 -27.97
CA ASN A 798 10.39 50.74 -28.75
C ASN A 798 10.00 51.93 -27.86
N THR A 799 9.92 53.13 -28.46
CA THR A 799 9.42 54.35 -27.79
C THR A 799 7.91 54.31 -27.57
N TYR A 800 7.17 53.54 -28.37
CA TYR A 800 5.75 53.29 -28.18
C TYR A 800 5.52 51.93 -27.50
N VAL A 801 4.84 51.95 -26.35
CA VAL A 801 4.66 50.77 -25.49
C VAL A 801 3.83 49.68 -26.16
N ASP A 802 2.82 50.08 -26.94
CA ASP A 802 1.95 49.17 -27.69
C ASP A 802 2.65 48.50 -28.88
N LEU A 803 3.75 49.08 -29.38
CA LEU A 803 4.57 48.52 -30.46
C LEU A 803 5.81 47.76 -29.97
N ALA A 804 6.08 47.80 -28.67
CA ALA A 804 7.21 47.09 -28.06
C ALA A 804 6.98 45.57 -28.06
N LYS A 805 7.99 44.82 -28.49
CA LYS A 805 7.96 43.34 -28.55
C LYS A 805 8.75 42.71 -27.41
N HIS A 806 9.81 43.37 -26.95
CA HIS A 806 10.72 42.85 -25.93
C HIS A 806 10.99 43.88 -24.83
N VAL A 807 11.04 43.37 -23.59
CA VAL A 807 11.58 44.10 -22.44
C VAL A 807 13.09 43.91 -22.45
N LEU A 808 13.84 45.00 -22.60
CA LEU A 808 15.30 44.97 -22.69
C LEU A 808 15.97 44.90 -21.32
N ASP A 809 15.42 45.63 -20.34
CA ASP A 809 15.97 45.68 -18.99
C ASP A 809 14.90 46.11 -17.97
N VAL A 810 15.07 45.64 -16.74
CA VAL A 810 14.28 46.03 -15.56
C VAL A 810 15.29 46.33 -14.47
N SER A 811 15.52 47.59 -14.11
CA SER A 811 16.55 47.99 -13.13
C SER A 811 15.94 48.84 -12.01
N VAL A 812 16.56 48.83 -10.83
CA VAL A 812 16.22 49.79 -9.77
C VAL A 812 16.87 51.12 -10.16
N GLU A 813 16.14 52.23 -10.02
CA GLU A 813 16.69 53.57 -10.20
C GLU A 813 17.67 53.82 -9.04
N GLU A 814 18.96 53.97 -9.33
CA GLU A 814 19.93 54.43 -8.33
C GLU A 814 19.61 55.90 -8.03
N GLU A 815 19.43 56.22 -6.74
CA GLU A 815 19.12 57.57 -6.26
C GLU A 815 20.17 58.62 -6.64
#